data_AF-A0A6L8E2F9-F1
#
_entry.id   AF-A0A6L8E2F9-F1
#
_cell.length_a   1.000
_cell.length_b   1.000
_cell.length_c   1.000
_cell.angle_alpha   90.00
_cell.angle_beta   90.00
_cell.angle_gamma   90.00
#
_symmetry.space_group_name_H-M   'P 1'
#
loop_
_entity.id
_entity.type
_entity.pdbx_description
1 polymer ?
#
loop_
_entity_poly.entity_id
_entity_poly.type
_entity_poly.pdbx_seq_one_letter_code
_entity_poly.pdbx_strand_id
1 'polypeptide(L)'
;MTSGAVDRGSSGPAHRPRGRCRIVAGVAALLALLAPAGADIAHAQSDPVPGTPDLLDTASPVAAAGAGFAVTGAVDRPPPPSPPAVIARDALRRATVRAVKLAAGLRLDGVLDEPAYEIVPAMDDFIQQEPNEGAPASERTEAWVFFDAANLYVAARLWDSAPPGAWVANEMQRDTPQLRENDTFWVAFDTFNDRRNGIAFYTNPLGALGDFQITNEGNPNGDWNPVWDVRTGRFAGGWTVEMEIPFKSVRYRPGPAPVWGIQFRRMVRRKNERSYLTPVPISAGRRGIFRLSDAAMLVGLEVPDEGNVLEVKPYGIGGSTTDVSASPATAWDGDGGVDLKYGITQNLTADFTYNTDFAQVEVDEQQVNLTRFSLFFPEKREFFLEGRGIFEFARGGGPSSRSSALRQIGGGGRSSRGSGNAPTLFYSRRIGLQDGAVVPIVGGGRVTGKAGDFDVGLLNIQTGELSPGTQGAAGAESTNFTVVRLKRDVLRRSAVGALFTNRSASVVGNGAGANRVFGADATMAFYENVSVVGYAARTQTPGFEGRDTSYQGQFMYAGDRYGVTAEHLVVEDNFIPEVGFLRRDNFRRSYLVGRFSPRPASLEAVRQFRLEASYDHILTADTGILETKQAQVGFSTEFETSDRLGMTFADNYEFLVRPFEPGPGVVLPVGGYGFRDVEATYQVGAQRRLTGIVTVRGGEYFNGNIRSIGFSQGRLAVTPELSIEPTVSENWIDTPAGSFHTRLIVSRVTYTFSPRMFFGGLIQYNSAANSVSTNLRLRWEYSPGSELFVVYTEDRDSDPLRPDRFDRFSALRNRGFVVKMNRLFRF
;
A
#
# COMPACT_ATOMS: atom_id res chain seq x y z
N MET A 1 26.82 44.35 -69.07
CA MET A 1 26.58 45.80 -68.92
C MET A 1 27.20 46.24 -67.61
N THR A 2 28.03 47.27 -67.71
CA THR A 2 29.01 47.78 -66.75
C THR A 2 28.42 48.76 -65.73
N SER A 3 29.17 48.95 -64.62
CA SER A 3 29.12 50.04 -63.61
C SER A 3 28.42 49.67 -62.28
N GLY A 4 29.01 49.82 -61.07
CA GLY A 4 30.31 50.39 -60.66
C GLY A 4 30.58 50.30 -59.14
N ALA A 5 31.85 50.57 -58.76
CA ALA A 5 32.43 51.12 -57.51
C ALA A 5 32.14 50.43 -56.14
N VAL A 6 33.11 49.75 -55.49
CA VAL A 6 34.20 50.23 -54.56
C VAL A 6 33.69 50.59 -53.14
N ASP A 7 34.03 49.83 -52.08
CA ASP A 7 35.19 50.09 -51.19
C ASP A 7 35.37 49.06 -50.02
N ARG A 8 36.59 49.08 -49.48
CA ARG A 8 37.34 48.31 -48.45
C ARG A 8 36.64 47.67 -47.21
N GLY A 9 37.10 46.46 -46.88
CA GLY A 9 38.08 46.23 -45.78
C GLY A 9 37.62 46.05 -44.31
N SER A 10 38.05 44.92 -43.74
CA SER A 10 38.46 44.65 -42.34
C SER A 10 37.53 43.88 -41.38
N SER A 11 38.06 42.72 -40.96
CA SER A 11 38.06 42.10 -39.61
C SER A 11 36.78 42.10 -38.75
N GLY A 12 36.18 40.91 -38.57
CA GLY A 12 35.25 40.62 -37.49
C GLY A 12 35.91 39.85 -36.33
N PRO A 13 35.57 40.11 -35.06
CA PRO A 13 35.98 39.28 -33.94
C PRO A 13 34.87 38.34 -33.44
N ALA A 14 35.31 37.13 -33.07
CA ALA A 14 34.84 36.24 -32.01
C ALA A 14 33.33 36.14 -31.68
N HIS A 15 32.75 34.97 -32.00
CA HIS A 15 31.54 34.47 -31.35
C HIS A 15 31.79 33.10 -30.69
N ARG A 16 31.56 33.05 -29.36
CA ARG A 16 31.58 31.84 -28.52
C ARG A 16 30.50 30.83 -28.97
N PRO A 17 30.77 29.52 -29.02
CA PRO A 17 29.69 28.54 -29.17
C PRO A 17 29.06 28.19 -27.81
N ARG A 18 27.72 28.17 -27.79
CA ARG A 18 26.87 27.68 -26.71
C ARG A 18 27.06 26.17 -26.52
N GLY A 19 27.15 25.75 -25.27
CA GLY A 19 27.36 24.36 -24.85
C GLY A 19 26.22 23.42 -25.22
N ARG A 20 26.60 22.22 -25.68
CA ARG A 20 25.72 21.05 -25.76
C ARG A 20 25.87 20.19 -24.51
N CYS A 21 24.72 19.68 -24.08
CA CYS A 21 24.44 18.82 -22.94
C CYS A 21 25.46 17.67 -22.76
N ARG A 22 26.20 17.66 -21.66
CA ARG A 22 27.06 16.55 -21.20
C ARG A 22 26.38 15.84 -20.03
N ILE A 23 25.46 14.91 -20.33
CA ILE A 23 24.91 13.97 -19.33
C ILE A 23 25.15 12.52 -19.76
N VAL A 24 25.31 12.26 -21.07
CA VAL A 24 25.45 10.89 -21.61
C VAL A 24 26.87 10.31 -21.43
N ALA A 25 27.90 11.13 -21.20
CA ALA A 25 29.29 10.67 -21.10
C ALA A 25 29.70 10.16 -19.69
N GLY A 26 28.91 10.45 -18.64
CA GLY A 26 29.27 10.07 -17.27
C GLY A 26 29.00 8.61 -16.92
N VAL A 27 28.08 7.95 -17.63
CA VAL A 27 27.65 6.58 -17.33
C VAL A 27 28.66 5.54 -17.82
N ALA A 28 29.42 5.82 -18.89
CA ALA A 28 30.45 4.91 -19.40
C ALA A 28 31.71 4.85 -18.51
N ALA A 29 32.01 5.91 -17.74
CA ALA A 29 33.19 5.96 -16.87
C ALA A 29 33.04 5.10 -15.60
N LEU A 30 31.81 4.82 -15.15
CA LEU A 30 31.55 4.00 -13.97
C LEU A 30 31.70 2.49 -14.25
N LEU A 31 31.63 2.06 -15.52
CA LEU A 31 31.80 0.67 -15.94
C LEU A 31 33.26 0.16 -15.91
N ALA A 32 34.25 1.05 -15.84
CA ALA A 32 35.67 0.67 -15.87
C ALA A 32 36.31 0.43 -14.48
N LEU A 33 35.58 0.67 -13.38
CA LEU A 33 36.09 0.61 -12.00
C LEU A 33 35.81 -0.71 -11.26
N LEU A 34 35.22 -1.71 -11.92
CA LEU A 34 34.75 -2.97 -11.29
C LEU A 34 35.50 -4.24 -11.74
N ALA A 35 36.69 -4.13 -12.32
CA ALA A 35 37.53 -5.31 -12.59
C ALA A 35 38.34 -5.71 -11.32
N PRO A 36 38.33 -6.99 -10.88
CA PRO A 36 39.08 -7.40 -9.71
C PRO A 36 40.56 -7.62 -10.06
N ALA A 37 41.46 -6.91 -9.38
CA ALA A 37 42.87 -7.25 -9.33
C ALA A 37 43.12 -8.04 -8.03
N GLY A 38 43.63 -9.26 -8.17
CA GLY A 38 44.08 -10.08 -7.05
C GLY A 38 45.36 -9.51 -6.42
N ALA A 39 45.48 -9.63 -5.10
CA ALA A 39 46.75 -9.54 -4.40
C ALA A 39 46.66 -10.20 -3.02
N ASP A 40 47.79 -10.79 -2.65
CA ASP A 40 48.08 -11.68 -1.53
C ASP A 40 47.83 -11.12 -0.12
N ILE A 41 47.53 -12.03 0.81
CA ILE A 41 47.42 -11.79 2.24
C ILE A 41 48.77 -12.06 2.89
N ALA A 42 49.42 -11.02 3.41
CA ALA A 42 50.55 -11.13 4.33
C ALA A 42 50.10 -10.84 5.77
N HIS A 43 50.54 -11.71 6.68
CA HIS A 43 50.37 -11.61 8.13
C HIS A 43 51.05 -10.37 8.73
N ALA A 44 50.40 -9.73 9.71
CA ALA A 44 51.07 -8.92 10.71
C ALA A 44 50.35 -9.03 12.08
N GLN A 45 51.16 -9.21 13.11
CA GLN A 45 50.86 -9.43 14.52
C GLN A 45 50.30 -8.17 15.20
N SER A 46 49.48 -8.35 16.24
CA SER A 46 49.20 -7.29 17.24
C SER A 46 49.45 -7.82 18.64
N ASP A 47 50.36 -7.15 19.36
CA ASP A 47 50.60 -7.31 20.79
C ASP A 47 49.58 -6.53 21.65
N PRO A 48 49.42 -6.88 22.95
CA PRO A 48 48.29 -6.48 23.79
C PRO A 48 48.66 -5.43 24.87
N VAL A 49 47.70 -4.61 25.32
CA VAL A 49 47.83 -3.81 26.56
C VAL A 49 46.45 -3.65 27.26
N PRO A 50 46.37 -3.57 28.61
CA PRO A 50 45.28 -4.11 29.43
C PRO A 50 44.50 -3.05 30.25
N GLY A 51 43.56 -3.52 31.08
CA GLY A 51 43.23 -2.87 32.36
C GLY A 51 41.73 -2.69 32.66
N THR A 52 41.16 -3.64 33.41
CA THR A 52 39.94 -3.46 34.21
C THR A 52 40.27 -2.84 35.57
N PRO A 53 39.29 -2.19 36.21
CA PRO A 53 39.10 -2.49 37.63
C PRO A 53 37.65 -2.81 38.00
N ASP A 54 37.52 -3.83 38.85
CA ASP A 54 36.38 -4.13 39.71
C ASP A 54 36.11 -2.99 40.70
N LEU A 55 34.83 -2.75 41.01
CA LEU A 55 34.41 -2.37 42.36
C LEU A 55 33.00 -2.93 42.66
N LEU A 56 32.96 -3.74 43.72
CA LEU A 56 31.78 -4.28 44.40
C LEU A 56 31.34 -3.34 45.54
N ASP A 57 30.04 -3.40 45.79
CA ASP A 57 29.34 -3.27 47.09
C ASP A 57 28.99 -1.87 47.64
N THR A 58 27.68 -1.64 47.83
CA THR A 58 27.07 -1.44 49.16
C THR A 58 25.55 -1.30 49.02
N ALA A 59 24.82 -2.23 49.62
CA ALA A 59 23.39 -2.12 49.88
C ALA A 59 23.14 -1.61 51.31
N SER A 60 22.17 -0.72 51.50
CA SER A 60 21.28 -0.71 52.68
C SER A 60 20.04 0.19 52.49
N PRO A 61 18.92 -0.06 53.22
CA PRO A 61 17.54 0.33 52.86
C PRO A 61 16.91 1.38 53.81
N VAL A 62 15.72 1.91 53.47
CA VAL A 62 14.57 2.40 54.33
C VAL A 62 13.53 3.10 53.39
N ALA A 63 12.35 2.51 53.10
CA ALA A 63 10.97 2.80 53.61
C ALA A 63 10.54 4.30 53.61
N ALA A 64 9.34 4.78 53.23
CA ALA A 64 8.01 4.18 53.03
C ALA A 64 7.05 5.09 52.20
N ALA A 65 6.09 4.42 51.54
CA ALA A 65 4.66 4.72 51.34
C ALA A 65 4.14 6.03 50.68
N GLY A 66 3.45 5.84 49.54
CA GLY A 66 2.47 6.77 48.96
C GLY A 66 1.68 6.14 47.81
N ALA A 67 0.52 5.54 48.12
CA ALA A 67 -0.57 5.08 47.24
C ALA A 67 -0.22 4.61 45.80
N GLY A 68 0.11 3.32 45.66
CA GLY A 68 0.28 2.68 44.36
C GLY A 68 -1.05 2.23 43.75
N PHE A 69 -1.34 2.72 42.54
CA PHE A 69 -2.19 1.99 41.59
C PHE A 69 -1.40 0.77 41.11
N ALA A 70 -1.79 -0.43 41.56
CA ALA A 70 -1.18 -1.66 41.11
C ALA A 70 -1.65 -1.99 39.69
N VAL A 71 -0.91 -1.52 38.68
CA VAL A 71 -0.96 -2.09 37.34
C VAL A 71 -0.15 -3.39 37.39
N THR A 72 -0.82 -4.52 37.52
CA THR A 72 -0.18 -5.84 37.55
C THR A 72 0.25 -6.25 36.14
N GLY A 73 1.51 -5.93 35.83
CA GLY A 73 2.23 -6.33 34.62
C GLY A 73 3.35 -5.33 34.42
N ALA A 74 4.60 -5.77 34.38
CA ALA A 74 5.77 -4.91 34.23
C ALA A 74 5.57 -3.92 33.06
N VAL A 75 5.23 -2.67 33.38
CA VAL A 75 4.98 -1.66 32.37
C VAL A 75 6.35 -1.26 31.81
N ASP A 76 6.62 -1.71 30.59
CA ASP A 76 7.83 -1.40 29.80
C ASP A 76 7.96 0.10 29.40
N ARG A 77 7.34 1.02 30.16
CA ARG A 77 7.20 2.45 29.88
C ARG A 77 7.31 3.25 31.20
N PRO A 78 7.75 4.51 31.15
CA PRO A 78 7.85 5.35 32.35
C PRO A 78 6.49 5.52 33.07
N PRO A 79 6.49 5.83 34.37
CA PRO A 79 5.25 6.09 35.11
C PRO A 79 4.47 7.27 34.52
N PRO A 80 3.14 7.34 34.75
CA PRO A 80 2.32 8.48 34.35
C PRO A 80 2.92 9.82 34.79
N PRO A 81 2.91 10.87 33.94
CA PRO A 81 3.39 12.18 34.34
C PRO A 81 2.47 12.79 35.42
N SER A 82 3.07 13.47 36.40
CA SER A 82 2.37 14.22 37.43
C SER A 82 1.94 15.59 36.88
N PRO A 83 0.66 15.99 37.01
CA PRO A 83 0.21 17.32 36.60
C PRO A 83 1.09 18.43 37.20
N PRO A 84 1.42 19.50 36.45
CA PRO A 84 0.90 19.85 35.12
C PRO A 84 1.64 19.19 33.95
N ALA A 85 2.64 18.33 34.21
CA ALA A 85 3.36 17.66 33.13
C ALA A 85 2.44 16.73 32.33
N VAL A 86 2.56 16.79 31.00
CA VAL A 86 1.78 15.96 30.06
C VAL A 86 2.58 14.81 29.46
N ILE A 87 3.90 14.77 29.69
CA ILE A 87 4.80 13.75 29.18
C ILE A 87 5.86 13.39 30.23
N ALA A 88 6.13 12.10 30.39
CA ALA A 88 7.26 11.56 31.13
C ALA A 88 8.07 10.65 30.21
N ARG A 89 9.40 10.78 30.23
CA ARG A 89 10.33 9.99 29.41
C ARG A 89 11.33 9.24 30.29
N ASP A 90 11.73 8.05 29.86
CA ASP A 90 12.84 7.31 30.48
C ASP A 90 14.18 7.53 29.75
N ALA A 91 15.25 6.87 30.21
CA ALA A 91 16.58 6.96 29.61
C ALA A 91 16.65 6.46 28.16
N LEU A 92 15.73 5.57 27.75
CA LEU A 92 15.59 5.10 26.37
C LEU A 92 14.66 6.00 25.54
N ARG A 93 14.24 7.16 26.09
CA ARG A 93 13.29 8.11 25.52
C ARG A 93 11.91 7.51 25.19
N ARG A 94 11.57 6.37 25.80
CA ARG A 94 10.19 5.86 25.78
C ARG A 94 9.33 6.80 26.61
N ALA A 95 8.08 7.01 26.20
CA ALA A 95 7.22 8.00 26.83
C ALA A 95 5.89 7.45 27.34
N THR A 96 5.37 8.10 28.38
CA THR A 96 3.97 8.04 28.81
C THR A 96 3.44 9.47 28.77
N VAL A 97 2.32 9.68 28.10
CA VAL A 97 1.68 10.97 27.90
C VAL A 97 0.26 10.99 28.47
N ARG A 98 -0.22 12.18 28.81
CA ARG A 98 -1.52 12.39 29.45
C ARG A 98 -2.46 13.16 28.54
N ALA A 99 -3.65 12.60 28.30
CA ALA A 99 -4.77 13.35 27.74
C ALA A 99 -5.38 14.27 28.80
N VAL A 100 -5.85 15.44 28.39
CA VAL A 100 -6.50 16.41 29.30
C VAL A 100 -7.96 16.60 28.93
N LYS A 101 -8.85 16.49 29.92
CA LYS A 101 -10.28 16.68 29.74
C LYS A 101 -10.60 18.16 29.58
N LEU A 102 -11.42 18.50 28.58
CA LEU A 102 -11.96 19.84 28.38
C LEU A 102 -13.34 19.96 29.00
N ALA A 103 -13.65 21.14 29.52
CA ALA A 103 -14.99 21.46 30.04
C ALA A 103 -16.00 21.76 28.91
N ALA A 104 -15.52 22.29 27.79
CA ALA A 104 -16.26 22.53 26.57
C ALA A 104 -15.39 22.08 25.37
N GLY A 105 -16.03 21.61 24.29
CA GLY A 105 -15.33 21.21 23.07
C GLY A 105 -14.54 22.36 22.44
N LEU A 106 -13.55 22.01 21.61
CA LEU A 106 -12.75 22.99 20.85
C LEU A 106 -13.54 23.55 19.67
N ARG A 107 -13.27 24.81 19.31
CA ARG A 107 -13.82 25.41 18.10
C ARG A 107 -12.90 25.03 16.95
N LEU A 108 -13.27 23.98 16.22
CA LEU A 108 -12.47 23.46 15.12
C LEU A 108 -12.31 24.48 13.98
N ASP A 109 -11.23 25.27 14.00
CA ASP A 109 -10.91 26.30 13.00
C ASP A 109 -9.43 26.30 12.59
N GLY A 110 -8.59 25.58 13.31
CA GLY A 110 -7.17 25.41 13.04
C GLY A 110 -6.29 26.56 13.56
N VAL A 111 -6.77 27.48 14.38
CA VAL A 111 -6.00 28.67 14.83
C VAL A 111 -5.23 28.43 16.14
N LEU A 112 -5.70 27.51 17.00
CA LEU A 112 -5.17 27.23 18.34
C LEU A 112 -5.23 28.45 19.28
N ASP A 113 -6.39 29.11 19.38
CA ASP A 113 -6.59 30.32 20.19
C ASP A 113 -7.39 30.11 21.50
N GLU A 114 -7.76 28.87 21.79
CA GLU A 114 -8.42 28.50 23.03
C GLU A 114 -7.49 28.58 24.25
N PRO A 115 -8.00 28.99 25.43
CA PRO A 115 -7.20 29.08 26.66
C PRO A 115 -6.50 27.78 27.08
N ALA A 116 -7.03 26.62 26.64
CA ALA A 116 -6.43 25.32 26.92
C ALA A 116 -4.99 25.21 26.40
N TYR A 117 -4.66 25.85 25.28
CA TYR A 117 -3.31 25.83 24.68
C TYR A 117 -2.28 26.67 25.45
N GLU A 118 -2.73 27.61 26.28
CA GLU A 118 -1.86 28.42 27.15
C GLU A 118 -1.61 27.74 28.50
N ILE A 119 -2.61 27.00 28.99
CA ILE A 119 -2.58 26.38 30.33
C ILE A 119 -1.95 24.98 30.29
N VAL A 120 -2.22 24.21 29.25
CA VAL A 120 -1.75 22.82 29.13
C VAL A 120 -0.44 22.79 28.35
N PRO A 121 0.68 22.33 28.95
CA PRO A 121 1.94 22.19 28.24
C PRO A 121 1.80 21.29 27.01
N ALA A 122 2.54 21.61 25.96
CA ALA A 122 2.61 20.76 24.77
C ALA A 122 3.51 19.54 25.01
N MET A 123 3.28 18.48 24.24
CA MET A 123 4.24 17.39 24.05
C MET A 123 5.20 17.81 22.93
N ASP A 124 6.49 17.84 23.23
CA ASP A 124 7.57 18.28 22.32
C ASP A 124 8.74 17.27 22.29
N ASP A 125 9.93 17.75 21.89
CA ASP A 125 11.16 16.97 21.75
C ASP A 125 11.01 15.74 20.83
N PHE A 126 10.48 15.98 19.63
CA PHE A 126 10.38 14.97 18.59
C PHE A 126 11.79 14.51 18.16
N ILE A 127 11.89 13.22 17.85
CA ILE A 127 13.14 12.52 17.59
C ILE A 127 13.15 12.04 16.14
N GLN A 128 14.22 12.29 15.41
CA GLN A 128 14.38 11.84 14.04
C GLN A 128 14.50 10.31 13.97
N GLN A 129 13.76 9.72 13.05
CA GLN A 129 14.03 8.39 12.48
C GLN A 129 14.96 8.54 11.26
N GLU A 130 14.71 9.54 10.42
CA GLU A 130 15.50 9.90 9.26
C GLU A 130 15.66 11.41 9.19
N PRO A 131 16.78 11.94 8.67
CA PRO A 131 17.96 11.20 8.20
C PRO A 131 18.85 10.64 9.31
N ASN A 132 18.88 11.28 10.48
CA ASN A 132 19.80 10.94 11.56
C ASN A 132 19.05 10.32 12.74
N GLU A 133 19.00 8.99 12.78
CA GLU A 133 18.31 8.24 13.83
C GLU A 133 18.72 8.69 15.24
N GLY A 134 17.75 9.06 16.07
CA GLY A 134 17.96 9.47 17.46
C GLY A 134 18.31 10.96 17.67
N ALA A 135 18.60 11.71 16.60
CA ALA A 135 18.83 13.15 16.68
C ALA A 135 17.53 13.92 16.98
N PRO A 136 17.58 15.13 17.57
CA PRO A 136 16.41 16.00 17.69
C PRO A 136 15.82 16.36 16.31
N ALA A 137 14.50 16.49 16.22
CA ALA A 137 13.84 17.00 15.02
C ALA A 137 14.39 18.38 14.64
N SER A 138 14.62 18.62 13.36
CA SER A 138 15.18 19.90 12.89
C SER A 138 14.14 21.00 12.74
N GLU A 139 12.86 20.66 12.83
CA GLU A 139 11.73 21.58 12.90
C GLU A 139 10.91 21.27 14.15
N ARG A 140 10.74 22.29 15.02
CA ARG A 140 10.03 22.14 16.29
C ARG A 140 8.59 21.70 16.05
N THR A 141 8.14 20.72 16.81
CA THR A 141 6.78 20.19 16.75
C THR A 141 6.22 20.11 18.16
N GLU A 142 5.03 20.66 18.35
CA GLU A 142 4.30 20.69 19.60
C GLU A 142 2.94 20.02 19.38
N ALA A 143 2.54 19.10 20.26
CA ALA A 143 1.28 18.37 20.14
C ALA A 143 0.50 18.33 21.45
N TRP A 144 -0.82 18.31 21.35
CA TRP A 144 -1.74 18.17 22.47
C TRP A 144 -2.76 17.07 22.21
N VAL A 145 -3.21 16.42 23.29
CA VAL A 145 -4.30 15.45 23.26
C VAL A 145 -5.32 15.88 24.28
N PHE A 146 -6.51 16.20 23.80
CA PHE A 146 -7.64 16.57 24.64
C PHE A 146 -8.82 15.63 24.41
N PHE A 147 -9.80 15.68 25.30
CA PHE A 147 -11.06 14.98 25.10
C PHE A 147 -12.20 15.66 25.86
N ASP A 148 -13.43 15.42 25.42
CA ASP A 148 -14.64 15.75 26.17
C ASP A 148 -15.54 14.50 26.27
N ALA A 149 -16.84 14.68 26.54
CA ALA A 149 -17.78 13.57 26.68
C ALA A 149 -18.09 12.83 25.35
N ALA A 150 -17.79 13.42 24.19
CA ALA A 150 -18.16 12.87 22.88
C ALA A 150 -16.96 12.66 21.95
N ASN A 151 -15.89 13.44 22.12
CA ASN A 151 -14.81 13.57 21.16
C ASN A 151 -13.43 13.44 21.81
N LEU A 152 -12.52 12.85 21.05
CA LEU A 152 -11.08 12.94 21.22
C LEU A 152 -10.54 14.03 20.28
N TYR A 153 -9.69 14.90 20.79
CA TYR A 153 -9.06 15.97 20.03
C TYR A 153 -7.54 15.77 19.98
N VAL A 154 -6.97 15.98 18.79
CA VAL A 154 -5.53 16.04 18.60
C VAL A 154 -5.19 17.36 17.93
N ALA A 155 -4.35 18.15 18.58
CA ALA A 155 -3.89 19.42 18.05
C ALA A 155 -2.37 19.44 17.91
N ALA A 156 -1.86 20.21 16.96
CA ALA A 156 -0.43 20.39 16.81
C ALA A 156 -0.05 21.77 16.26
N ARG A 157 1.07 22.30 16.75
CA ARG A 157 1.75 23.47 16.21
C ARG A 157 3.07 23.01 15.58
N LEU A 158 3.20 23.27 14.29
CA LEU A 158 4.25 22.71 13.44
C LEU A 158 5.08 23.86 12.90
N TRP A 159 6.21 24.10 13.55
CA TRP A 159 7.16 25.12 13.12
C TRP A 159 7.84 24.67 11.82
N ASP A 160 8.08 25.60 10.91
CA ASP A 160 8.85 25.38 9.71
C ASP A 160 9.65 26.64 9.37
N SER A 161 10.98 26.52 9.44
CA SER A 161 11.89 27.62 9.09
C SER A 161 11.79 28.09 7.63
N ALA A 162 11.19 27.30 6.74
CA ALA A 162 10.99 27.68 5.35
C ALA A 162 9.66 28.45 5.14
N PRO A 163 9.62 29.40 4.18
CA PRO A 163 8.39 30.12 3.86
C PRO A 163 7.32 29.17 3.28
N PRO A 164 6.01 29.49 3.39
CA PRO A 164 4.92 28.62 2.95
C PRO A 164 5.00 28.14 1.49
N GLY A 165 5.57 28.96 0.59
CA GLY A 165 5.75 28.58 -0.82
C GLY A 165 6.79 27.48 -1.06
N ALA A 166 7.60 27.13 -0.06
CA ALA A 166 8.59 26.06 -0.10
C ALA A 166 8.12 24.76 0.58
N TRP A 167 6.95 24.77 1.25
CA TRP A 167 6.35 23.57 1.80
C TRP A 167 5.88 22.64 0.68
N VAL A 168 5.98 21.33 0.90
CA VAL A 168 5.46 20.35 -0.06
C VAL A 168 4.02 20.04 0.34
N ALA A 169 3.11 20.85 -0.19
CA ALA A 169 1.67 20.78 0.06
C ALA A 169 0.93 20.90 -1.28
N ASN A 170 0.76 19.78 -1.98
CA ASN A 170 0.30 19.66 -3.36
C ASN A 170 -0.76 18.56 -3.58
N GLU A 171 -1.41 18.14 -2.49
CA GLU A 171 -2.47 17.16 -2.49
C GLU A 171 -3.51 17.52 -1.43
N MET A 172 -4.76 17.74 -1.85
CA MET A 172 -5.88 18.06 -0.97
C MET A 172 -6.87 16.90 -0.87
N GLN A 173 -6.82 15.96 -1.81
CA GLN A 173 -7.78 14.86 -1.89
C GLN A 173 -7.61 13.90 -0.70
N ARG A 174 -8.75 13.49 -0.13
CA ARG A 174 -8.80 12.51 0.95
C ARG A 174 -8.25 11.14 0.51
N ASP A 175 -7.51 10.48 1.41
CA ASP A 175 -7.04 9.09 1.33
C ASP A 175 -6.21 8.73 0.09
N THR A 176 -5.47 9.68 -0.49
CA THR A 176 -4.58 9.37 -1.63
C THR A 176 -3.20 8.90 -1.17
N PRO A 177 -2.56 7.99 -1.93
CA PRO A 177 -1.16 7.64 -1.70
C PRO A 177 -0.22 8.84 -1.74
N GLN A 178 -0.54 9.86 -2.55
CA GLN A 178 0.28 11.06 -2.73
C GLN A 178 0.28 11.96 -1.51
N LEU A 179 -0.80 12.01 -0.73
CA LEU A 179 -0.86 12.81 0.49
C LEU A 179 0.28 12.44 1.45
N ARG A 180 0.69 11.17 1.47
CA ARG A 180 1.81 10.67 2.30
C ARG A 180 3.17 11.14 1.82
N GLU A 181 3.27 11.58 0.58
CA GLU A 181 4.48 12.15 -0.02
C GLU A 181 4.59 13.67 0.22
N ASN A 182 3.69 14.27 0.99
CA ASN A 182 3.72 15.69 1.35
C ASN A 182 4.29 15.93 2.76
N ASP A 183 4.42 17.22 3.12
CA ASP A 183 4.56 17.64 4.51
C ASP A 183 3.30 17.23 5.27
N THR A 184 3.44 16.40 6.30
CA THR A 184 2.29 15.84 7.02
C THR A 184 2.53 15.79 8.52
N PHE A 185 1.42 15.76 9.27
CA PHE A 185 1.38 15.42 10.69
C PHE A 185 0.42 14.26 10.90
N TRP A 186 0.88 13.26 11.66
CA TRP A 186 0.16 12.00 11.89
C TRP A 186 -0.01 11.78 13.39
N VAL A 187 -1.13 11.16 13.74
CA VAL A 187 -1.34 10.49 15.02
C VAL A 187 -1.77 9.05 14.76
N ALA A 188 -1.22 8.11 15.50
CA ALA A 188 -1.66 6.72 15.53
C ALA A 188 -2.06 6.33 16.96
N PHE A 189 -3.16 5.61 17.10
CA PHE A 189 -3.71 5.11 18.36
C PHE A 189 -3.76 3.59 18.37
N ASP A 190 -3.32 2.99 19.45
CA ASP A 190 -3.62 1.61 19.84
C ASP A 190 -4.65 1.66 20.98
N THR A 191 -5.92 1.62 20.61
CA THR A 191 -7.06 1.80 21.53
C THR A 191 -7.35 0.59 22.42
N PHE A 192 -6.64 -0.53 22.19
CA PHE A 192 -6.75 -1.78 22.95
C PHE A 192 -5.50 -2.07 23.78
N ASN A 193 -4.43 -1.30 23.58
CA ASN A 193 -3.10 -1.48 24.17
C ASN A 193 -2.54 -2.89 23.96
N ASP A 194 -2.80 -3.47 22.78
CA ASP A 194 -2.28 -4.78 22.38
C ASP A 194 -0.91 -4.68 21.67
N ARG A 195 -0.42 -3.45 21.49
CA ARG A 195 0.85 -3.03 20.89
C ARG A 195 1.03 -3.46 19.45
N ARG A 196 -0.05 -3.75 18.73
CA ARG A 196 0.00 -4.37 17.40
C ARG A 196 -1.06 -3.87 16.44
N ASN A 197 -2.27 -3.63 16.93
CA ASN A 197 -3.40 -3.16 16.14
C ASN A 197 -3.74 -1.73 16.54
N GLY A 198 -4.23 -0.96 15.59
CA GLY A 198 -4.55 0.43 15.85
C GLY A 198 -5.17 1.14 14.67
N ILE A 199 -5.27 2.44 14.80
CA ILE A 199 -5.83 3.35 13.79
C ILE A 199 -4.91 4.56 13.68
N ALA A 200 -4.85 5.19 12.52
CA ALA A 200 -4.06 6.41 12.34
C ALA A 200 -4.83 7.45 11.53
N PHE A 201 -4.59 8.71 11.87
CA PHE A 201 -5.15 9.89 11.23
C PHE A 201 -4.01 10.84 10.87
N TYR A 202 -4.12 11.52 9.74
CA TYR A 202 -3.11 12.47 9.31
C TYR A 202 -3.65 13.54 8.38
N THR A 203 -2.94 14.66 8.36
CA THR A 203 -3.27 15.80 7.51
C THR A 203 -2.00 16.51 7.03
N ASN A 204 -2.19 17.50 6.17
CA ASN A 204 -1.15 18.40 5.65
C ASN A 204 -1.60 19.87 5.79
N PRO A 205 -0.77 20.87 5.42
CA PRO A 205 -1.15 22.28 5.51
C PRO A 205 -2.33 22.75 4.63
N LEU A 206 -2.95 21.84 3.86
CA LEU A 206 -4.13 22.10 3.02
C LEU A 206 -5.41 21.53 3.64
N GLY A 207 -5.35 20.91 4.82
CA GLY A 207 -6.50 20.29 5.46
C GLY A 207 -6.96 18.99 4.80
N ALA A 208 -6.08 18.32 4.04
CA ALA A 208 -6.39 17.01 3.46
C ALA A 208 -6.64 15.97 4.56
N LEU A 209 -7.56 15.03 4.34
CA LEU A 209 -7.88 13.96 5.27
C LEU A 209 -7.17 12.68 4.87
N GLY A 210 -6.59 12.00 5.85
CA GLY A 210 -6.02 10.68 5.64
C GLY A 210 -6.22 9.79 6.86
N ASP A 211 -6.68 8.56 6.63
CA ASP A 211 -6.90 7.59 7.71
C ASP A 211 -6.47 6.15 7.35
N PHE A 212 -6.19 5.35 8.37
CA PHE A 212 -5.73 3.97 8.25
C PHE A 212 -6.20 3.12 9.44
N GLN A 213 -6.57 1.88 9.16
CA GLN A 213 -6.58 0.81 10.15
C GLN A 213 -5.28 0.01 10.07
N ILE A 214 -4.64 -0.26 11.20
CA ILE A 214 -3.37 -0.98 11.32
C ILE A 214 -3.65 -2.34 11.93
N THR A 215 -3.16 -3.40 11.29
CA THR A 215 -3.25 -4.77 11.81
C THR A 215 -1.86 -5.37 11.95
N ASN A 216 -1.53 -5.91 13.12
CA ASN A 216 -0.27 -6.60 13.42
C ASN A 216 1.00 -5.80 13.05
N GLU A 217 0.99 -4.47 13.20
CA GLU A 217 2.07 -3.56 12.76
C GLU A 217 2.48 -3.73 11.29
N GLY A 218 1.58 -4.34 10.50
CA GLY A 218 1.82 -4.80 9.16
C GLY A 218 1.37 -3.78 8.12
N ASN A 219 0.76 -4.29 7.04
CA ASN A 219 0.21 -3.42 6.01
C ASN A 219 -1.06 -2.76 6.52
N PRO A 220 -1.13 -1.43 6.54
CA PRO A 220 -2.33 -0.75 6.97
C PRO A 220 -3.42 -0.86 5.89
N ASN A 221 -4.67 -0.88 6.33
CA ASN A 221 -5.86 -0.77 5.52
C ASN A 221 -6.27 0.71 5.39
N GLY A 222 -5.93 1.33 4.26
CA GLY A 222 -6.34 2.71 3.94
C GLY A 222 -7.75 2.83 3.38
N ASP A 223 -8.50 1.73 3.32
CA ASP A 223 -9.90 1.73 2.91
C ASP A 223 -10.85 1.80 4.14
N TRP A 224 -10.30 1.78 5.35
CA TRP A 224 -11.07 2.02 6.58
C TRP A 224 -11.33 3.51 6.71
N ASN A 225 -12.59 3.93 6.62
CA ASN A 225 -12.98 5.31 6.40
C ASN A 225 -13.94 5.79 7.52
N PRO A 226 -13.42 6.20 8.70
CA PRO A 226 -14.23 6.66 9.83
C PRO A 226 -14.79 8.08 9.63
N VAL A 227 -15.73 8.46 10.49
CA VAL A 227 -16.22 9.84 10.58
C VAL A 227 -15.34 10.66 11.52
N TRP A 228 -14.67 11.68 11.00
CA TRP A 228 -13.88 12.67 11.76
C TRP A 228 -13.76 13.97 10.95
N ASP A 229 -13.26 15.04 11.56
CA ASP A 229 -12.97 16.30 10.87
C ASP A 229 -11.62 16.89 11.30
N VAL A 230 -11.08 17.76 10.44
CA VAL A 230 -9.79 18.42 10.67
C VAL A 230 -9.81 19.85 10.10
N ARG A 231 -9.19 20.78 10.83
CA ARG A 231 -8.88 22.11 10.32
C ARG A 231 -7.40 22.40 10.51
N THR A 232 -6.85 23.14 9.56
CA THR A 232 -5.44 23.52 9.57
C THR A 232 -5.31 25.01 9.33
N GLY A 233 -4.56 25.69 10.19
CA GLY A 233 -4.24 27.10 10.07
C GLY A 233 -2.80 27.35 9.64
N ARG A 234 -2.49 28.60 9.38
CA ARG A 234 -1.12 29.07 9.13
C ARG A 234 -0.80 30.21 10.07
N PHE A 235 0.44 30.27 10.55
CA PHE A 235 0.93 31.35 11.39
C PHE A 235 2.35 31.75 10.97
N ALA A 236 2.87 32.83 11.55
CA ALA A 236 4.24 33.25 11.31
C ALA A 236 5.21 32.17 11.82
N GLY A 237 5.89 31.49 10.89
CA GLY A 237 6.87 30.45 11.19
C GLY A 237 6.33 29.02 11.16
N GLY A 238 5.10 28.77 10.70
CA GLY A 238 4.60 27.40 10.59
C GLY A 238 3.10 27.27 10.26
N TRP A 239 2.56 26.11 10.59
CA TRP A 239 1.15 25.77 10.41
C TRP A 239 0.62 24.94 11.58
N THR A 240 -0.69 24.89 11.71
CA THR A 240 -1.40 24.33 12.86
C THR A 240 -2.39 23.27 12.42
N VAL A 241 -2.73 22.36 13.33
CA VAL A 241 -3.65 21.25 13.12
C VAL A 241 -4.59 21.18 14.30
N GLU A 242 -5.87 20.98 14.01
CA GLU A 242 -6.86 20.51 14.98
C GLU A 242 -7.66 19.38 14.34
N MET A 243 -7.67 18.21 14.99
CA MET A 243 -8.45 17.04 14.61
C MET A 243 -9.51 16.80 15.66
N GLU A 244 -10.75 16.55 15.22
CA GLU A 244 -11.87 16.11 16.05
C GLU A 244 -12.27 14.69 15.64
N ILE A 245 -12.12 13.75 16.57
CA ILE A 245 -12.37 12.33 16.37
C ILE A 245 -13.46 11.90 17.36
N PRO A 246 -14.72 11.73 16.92
CA PRO A 246 -15.78 11.24 17.78
C PRO A 246 -15.46 9.85 18.33
N PHE A 247 -15.71 9.62 19.63
CA PHE A 247 -15.50 8.30 20.24
C PHE A 247 -16.31 7.22 19.52
N LYS A 248 -17.52 7.53 19.05
CA LYS A 248 -18.34 6.60 18.25
C LYS A 248 -17.67 6.13 16.95
N SER A 249 -16.71 6.88 16.43
CA SER A 249 -16.01 6.56 15.17
C SER A 249 -14.84 5.61 15.36
N VAL A 250 -14.45 5.33 16.61
CA VAL A 250 -13.30 4.49 16.95
C VAL A 250 -13.71 3.42 17.95
N ARG A 251 -13.11 2.23 17.85
CA ARG A 251 -13.35 1.14 18.80
C ARG A 251 -12.29 1.18 19.89
N TYR A 252 -12.65 0.92 21.14
CA TYR A 252 -11.73 0.98 22.27
C TYR A 252 -12.14 0.04 23.40
N ARG A 253 -11.18 -0.31 24.27
CA ARG A 253 -11.49 -1.10 25.47
C ARG A 253 -12.28 -0.24 26.47
N PRO A 254 -13.45 -0.69 26.95
CA PRO A 254 -14.20 0.03 27.98
C PRO A 254 -13.55 -0.13 29.36
N GLY A 255 -13.88 0.77 30.27
CA GLY A 255 -13.48 0.69 31.67
C GLY A 255 -12.99 2.03 32.23
N PRO A 256 -12.82 2.12 33.55
CA PRO A 256 -12.33 3.33 34.19
C PRO A 256 -10.87 3.57 33.77
N ALA A 257 -10.61 4.76 33.22
CA ALA A 257 -9.27 5.22 32.82
C ALA A 257 -8.51 4.24 31.89
N PRO A 258 -9.01 4.00 30.66
CA PRO A 258 -8.31 3.11 29.74
C PRO A 258 -6.93 3.68 29.38
N VAL A 259 -5.98 2.78 29.16
CA VAL A 259 -4.66 3.10 28.64
C VAL A 259 -4.65 2.75 27.16
N TRP A 260 -4.29 3.70 26.31
CA TRP A 260 -4.07 3.48 24.88
C TRP A 260 -2.58 3.59 24.54
N GLY A 261 -2.16 3.08 23.39
CA GLY A 261 -0.91 3.50 22.76
C GLY A 261 -1.13 4.74 21.91
N ILE A 262 -0.15 5.64 21.84
CA ILE A 262 -0.17 6.82 20.96
C ILE A 262 1.20 7.09 20.35
N GLN A 263 1.22 7.42 19.05
CA GLN A 263 2.42 7.87 18.37
C GLN A 263 2.12 9.06 17.47
N PHE A 264 2.98 10.07 17.51
CA PHE A 264 2.94 11.17 16.54
C PHE A 264 4.05 11.01 15.52
N ARG A 265 3.82 11.51 14.30
CA ARG A 265 4.88 11.67 13.30
C ARG A 265 4.76 12.98 12.56
N ARG A 266 5.89 13.67 12.40
CA ARG A 266 6.06 14.80 11.49
C ARG A 266 6.91 14.36 10.28
N MET A 267 6.40 14.62 9.08
CA MET A 267 7.16 14.54 7.83
C MET A 267 7.45 15.95 7.34
N VAL A 268 8.73 16.28 7.15
CA VAL A 268 9.19 17.50 6.46
C VAL A 268 9.83 17.06 5.15
N ARG A 269 9.04 17.05 4.08
CA ARG A 269 9.39 16.41 2.80
C ARG A 269 10.57 17.07 2.13
N ARG A 270 10.70 18.40 2.19
CA ARG A 270 11.85 19.14 1.61
C ARG A 270 13.20 18.73 2.22
N LYS A 271 13.21 18.34 3.49
CA LYS A 271 14.40 17.82 4.21
C LYS A 271 14.52 16.29 4.12
N ASN A 272 13.49 15.64 3.54
CA ASN A 272 13.26 14.20 3.61
C ASN A 272 13.43 13.70 5.07
N GLU A 273 12.90 14.46 6.03
CA GLU A 273 13.01 14.18 7.46
C GLU A 273 11.72 13.57 8.00
N ARG A 274 11.86 12.55 8.85
CA ARG A 274 10.76 11.92 9.57
C ARG A 274 11.11 11.88 11.04
N SER A 275 10.28 12.51 11.86
CA SER A 275 10.45 12.55 13.30
C SER A 275 9.20 12.08 14.03
N TYR A 276 9.39 11.54 15.22
CA TYR A 276 8.37 10.87 16.03
C TYR A 276 8.43 11.34 17.49
N LEU A 277 7.33 11.17 18.23
CA LEU A 277 7.32 11.50 19.66
C LEU A 277 8.24 10.57 20.46
N THR A 278 8.25 9.27 20.16
CA THR A 278 9.17 8.29 20.75
C THR A 278 10.14 7.74 19.68
N PRO A 279 11.30 7.19 20.08
CA PRO A 279 12.23 6.59 19.12
C PRO A 279 11.57 5.50 18.29
N VAL A 280 11.81 5.52 16.98
CA VAL A 280 11.40 4.48 16.04
C VAL A 280 12.63 4.09 15.22
N PRO A 281 13.00 2.79 15.17
CA PRO A 281 14.21 2.37 14.48
C PRO A 281 14.23 2.78 13.00
N ILE A 282 15.39 3.18 12.47
CA ILE A 282 15.52 3.55 11.04
C ILE A 282 15.20 2.37 10.13
N SER A 283 15.44 1.14 10.60
CA SER A 283 15.11 -0.12 9.92
C SER A 283 13.62 -0.28 9.62
N ALA A 284 12.74 0.36 10.41
CA ALA A 284 11.30 0.37 10.15
C ALA A 284 10.93 1.17 8.89
N GLY A 285 11.84 2.02 8.40
CA GLY A 285 11.65 2.83 7.21
C GLY A 285 10.31 3.55 7.22
N ARG A 286 9.66 3.66 6.05
CA ARG A 286 8.35 4.33 5.86
C ARG A 286 7.21 3.77 6.73
N ARG A 287 7.37 2.57 7.28
CA ARG A 287 6.38 1.89 8.14
C ARG A 287 6.52 2.20 9.62
N GLY A 288 7.46 3.07 10.01
CA GLY A 288 7.68 3.43 11.42
C GLY A 288 6.42 3.83 12.19
N ILE A 289 5.50 4.58 11.56
CA ILE A 289 4.23 4.99 12.19
C ILE A 289 3.29 3.81 12.49
N PHE A 290 3.47 2.66 11.85
CA PHE A 290 2.69 1.45 12.10
C PHE A 290 3.27 0.56 13.20
N ARG A 291 4.44 0.90 13.77
CA ARG A 291 5.05 0.19 14.89
C ARG A 291 4.45 0.63 16.22
N LEU A 292 3.24 0.17 16.49
CA LEU A 292 2.50 0.48 17.71
C LEU A 292 3.19 -0.05 18.98
N SER A 293 4.08 -1.04 18.85
CA SER A 293 4.95 -1.51 19.93
C SER A 293 5.98 -0.47 20.40
N ASP A 294 6.32 0.50 19.55
CA ASP A 294 7.25 1.60 19.84
C ASP A 294 6.52 2.87 20.36
N ALA A 295 5.19 2.91 20.26
CA ALA A 295 4.34 4.04 20.67
C ALA A 295 4.41 4.36 22.17
N ALA A 296 4.14 5.61 22.53
CA ALA A 296 3.97 6.04 23.92
C ALA A 296 2.69 5.45 24.54
N MET A 297 2.60 5.42 25.87
CA MET A 297 1.32 5.15 26.56
C MET A 297 0.53 6.44 26.74
N LEU A 298 -0.75 6.44 26.36
CA LEU A 298 -1.71 7.50 26.61
C LEU A 298 -2.56 7.15 27.84
N VAL A 299 -2.51 8.01 28.85
CA VAL A 299 -3.26 7.85 30.11
C VAL A 299 -4.14 9.07 30.38
N GLY A 300 -5.06 8.94 31.35
CA GLY A 300 -5.92 10.06 31.78
C GLY A 300 -7.16 10.27 30.91
N LEU A 301 -7.44 9.36 29.97
CA LEU A 301 -8.70 9.34 29.22
C LEU A 301 -9.85 8.92 30.13
N GLU A 302 -11.01 9.53 29.93
CA GLU A 302 -12.29 9.02 30.43
C GLU A 302 -13.16 8.81 29.20
N VAL A 303 -13.22 7.56 28.73
CA VAL A 303 -14.01 7.22 27.54
C VAL A 303 -15.47 7.02 27.93
N PRO A 304 -16.42 7.35 27.05
CA PRO A 304 -17.82 7.05 27.31
C PRO A 304 -18.04 5.55 27.51
N ASP A 305 -18.98 5.20 28.38
CA ASP A 305 -19.48 3.81 28.51
C ASP A 305 -20.36 3.40 27.30
N GLU A 306 -20.47 4.25 26.28
CA GLU A 306 -21.51 4.20 25.24
C GLU A 306 -21.66 2.82 24.61
N GLY A 307 -22.92 2.41 24.47
CA GLY A 307 -23.34 1.11 23.96
C GLY A 307 -23.04 0.88 22.49
N ASN A 308 -23.43 -0.31 22.04
CA ASN A 308 -23.30 -0.80 20.68
C ASN A 308 -23.82 0.20 19.63
N VAL A 309 -22.92 0.72 18.78
CA VAL A 309 -23.29 1.62 17.67
C VAL A 309 -24.04 0.85 16.59
N LEU A 310 -25.16 1.41 16.13
CA LEU A 310 -25.89 0.94 14.95
C LEU A 310 -25.72 1.95 13.83
N GLU A 311 -25.19 1.50 12.69
CA GLU A 311 -25.12 2.29 11.47
C GLU A 311 -25.97 1.64 10.38
N VAL A 312 -26.74 2.46 9.67
CA VAL A 312 -27.58 2.02 8.54
C VAL A 312 -27.24 2.88 7.35
N LYS A 313 -26.91 2.24 6.23
CA LYS A 313 -26.45 2.90 5.00
C LYS A 313 -27.26 2.39 3.80
N PRO A 314 -28.49 2.90 3.59
CA PRO A 314 -29.20 2.65 2.33
C PRO A 314 -28.48 3.34 1.16
N TYR A 315 -28.58 2.75 -0.01
CA TYR A 315 -28.14 3.36 -1.26
C TYR A 315 -29.13 3.09 -2.40
N GLY A 316 -29.09 3.96 -3.39
CA GLY A 316 -29.73 3.77 -4.69
C GLY A 316 -28.74 4.04 -5.82
N ILE A 317 -28.86 3.28 -6.89
CA ILE A 317 -28.07 3.41 -8.10
C ILE A 317 -29.00 3.38 -9.31
N GLY A 318 -28.70 4.18 -10.33
CA GLY A 318 -29.41 4.15 -11.60
C GLY A 318 -28.48 4.54 -12.73
N GLY A 319 -28.70 3.95 -13.90
CA GLY A 319 -27.81 4.16 -15.02
C GLY A 319 -28.39 3.77 -16.36
N SER A 320 -27.54 3.98 -17.36
CA SER A 320 -27.76 3.53 -18.73
C SER A 320 -26.47 2.96 -19.26
N THR A 321 -26.53 1.76 -19.84
CA THR A 321 -25.42 1.17 -20.57
C THR A 321 -25.78 1.11 -22.05
N THR A 322 -24.81 1.36 -22.90
CA THR A 322 -24.92 1.13 -24.34
C THR A 322 -23.82 0.17 -24.74
N ASP A 323 -24.16 -0.96 -25.36
CA ASP A 323 -23.25 -1.89 -26.00
C ASP A 323 -23.72 -2.10 -27.43
N VAL A 324 -22.89 -1.71 -28.40
CA VAL A 324 -23.26 -1.77 -29.83
C VAL A 324 -23.37 -3.20 -30.36
N SER A 325 -22.83 -4.18 -29.62
CA SER A 325 -22.90 -5.60 -29.93
C SER A 325 -24.08 -6.33 -29.27
N ALA A 326 -24.78 -5.67 -28.34
CA ALA A 326 -25.94 -6.21 -27.64
C ALA A 326 -27.28 -5.82 -28.28
N SER A 327 -28.33 -6.59 -27.98
CA SER A 327 -29.72 -6.28 -28.38
C SER A 327 -30.65 -6.41 -27.16
N PRO A 328 -31.33 -5.33 -26.73
CA PRO A 328 -31.22 -3.96 -27.24
C PRO A 328 -29.84 -3.36 -26.95
N ALA A 329 -29.35 -2.51 -27.86
CA ALA A 329 -28.03 -1.90 -27.72
C ALA A 329 -27.95 -0.92 -26.54
N THR A 330 -29.08 -0.45 -26.00
CA THR A 330 -29.12 0.38 -24.80
C THR A 330 -30.04 -0.24 -23.77
N ALA A 331 -29.54 -0.36 -22.56
CA ALA A 331 -30.28 -0.83 -21.40
C ALA A 331 -30.28 0.26 -20.32
N TRP A 332 -31.39 0.34 -19.59
CA TRP A 332 -31.54 1.18 -18.42
C TRP A 332 -31.71 0.28 -17.22
N ASP A 333 -30.97 0.56 -16.17
CA ASP A 333 -31.00 -0.20 -14.93
C ASP A 333 -31.10 0.72 -13.73
N GLY A 334 -31.67 0.18 -12.67
CA GLY A 334 -31.82 0.84 -11.39
C GLY A 334 -31.87 -0.21 -10.32
N ASP A 335 -31.15 0.04 -9.24
CA ASP A 335 -31.08 -0.90 -8.12
C ASP A 335 -30.91 -0.17 -6.80
N GLY A 336 -31.13 -0.89 -5.70
CA GLY A 336 -30.99 -0.36 -4.35
C GLY A 336 -30.69 -1.45 -3.35
N GLY A 337 -29.94 -1.07 -2.32
CA GLY A 337 -29.52 -1.98 -1.28
C GLY A 337 -29.35 -1.26 0.04
N VAL A 338 -29.06 -2.04 1.08
CA VAL A 338 -28.83 -1.51 2.41
C VAL A 338 -27.70 -2.29 3.07
N ASP A 339 -26.77 -1.54 3.64
CA ASP A 339 -25.76 -2.07 4.54
C ASP A 339 -26.12 -1.68 5.98
N LEU A 340 -25.97 -2.62 6.90
CA LEU A 340 -26.22 -2.44 8.32
C LEU A 340 -24.99 -2.86 9.10
N LYS A 341 -24.58 -2.05 10.06
CA LYS A 341 -23.44 -2.32 10.92
C LYS A 341 -23.86 -2.21 12.37
N TYR A 342 -23.59 -3.24 13.14
CA TYR A 342 -23.96 -3.32 14.55
C TYR A 342 -22.75 -3.75 15.37
N GLY A 343 -22.34 -2.92 16.33
CA GLY A 343 -21.40 -3.36 17.36
C GLY A 343 -22.04 -4.46 18.18
N ILE A 344 -21.54 -5.70 18.15
CA ILE A 344 -21.99 -6.74 19.08
C ILE A 344 -21.41 -6.47 20.46
N THR A 345 -20.12 -6.15 20.47
CA THR A 345 -19.36 -5.63 21.60
C THR A 345 -18.50 -4.46 21.11
N GLN A 346 -17.82 -3.76 22.01
CA GLN A 346 -16.87 -2.71 21.64
C GLN A 346 -15.73 -3.21 20.71
N ASN A 347 -15.50 -4.53 20.67
CA ASN A 347 -14.40 -5.13 19.94
C ASN A 347 -14.86 -6.01 18.78
N LEU A 348 -16.16 -6.31 18.68
CA LEU A 348 -16.72 -7.26 17.72
C LEU A 348 -17.92 -6.62 17.01
N THR A 349 -17.90 -6.61 15.68
CA THR A 349 -18.94 -5.97 14.87
C THR A 349 -19.54 -6.95 13.89
N ALA A 350 -20.86 -6.89 13.73
CA ALA A 350 -21.59 -7.54 12.67
C ALA A 350 -21.90 -6.53 11.58
N ASP A 351 -21.49 -6.82 10.35
CA ASP A 351 -21.93 -6.10 9.16
C ASP A 351 -22.86 -7.02 8.37
N PHE A 352 -23.99 -6.48 7.90
CA PHE A 352 -24.95 -7.16 7.05
C PHE A 352 -25.13 -6.35 5.78
N THR A 353 -25.31 -7.04 4.67
CA THR A 353 -25.63 -6.42 3.38
C THR A 353 -26.80 -7.14 2.76
N TYR A 354 -27.70 -6.37 2.18
CA TYR A 354 -28.78 -6.88 1.34
C TYR A 354 -28.68 -6.20 -0.02
N ASN A 355 -28.63 -7.02 -1.06
CA ASN A 355 -28.42 -6.60 -2.44
C ASN A 355 -27.21 -5.66 -2.55
N THR A 356 -25.99 -6.15 -2.31
CA THR A 356 -24.79 -5.30 -2.29
C THR A 356 -24.44 -4.78 -3.68
N ASP A 357 -23.92 -3.56 -3.74
CA ASP A 357 -23.55 -2.94 -5.01
C ASP A 357 -22.26 -3.55 -5.61
N PHE A 358 -22.36 -4.04 -6.85
CA PHE A 358 -21.23 -4.46 -7.67
C PHE A 358 -20.68 -3.36 -8.57
N ALA A 359 -21.48 -2.34 -8.88
CA ALA A 359 -21.12 -1.24 -9.76
C ALA A 359 -20.13 -0.34 -9.03
N GLN A 360 -18.89 -0.79 -8.97
CA GLN A 360 -17.79 0.02 -8.55
C GLN A 360 -17.57 1.10 -9.62
N VAL A 361 -17.76 2.33 -9.17
CA VAL A 361 -17.63 3.59 -9.92
C VAL A 361 -16.22 3.74 -10.55
N GLU A 362 -15.24 2.95 -10.11
CA GLU A 362 -13.85 3.03 -10.57
C GLU A 362 -13.43 1.83 -11.44
N VAL A 363 -13.24 2.09 -12.73
CA VAL A 363 -12.70 1.14 -13.72
C VAL A 363 -11.26 0.74 -13.34
N ASP A 364 -10.92 -0.52 -13.56
CA ASP A 364 -9.55 -0.99 -13.37
C ASP A 364 -8.62 -0.43 -14.46
N GLU A 365 -7.41 -0.01 -14.07
CA GLU A 365 -6.40 0.44 -15.03
C GLU A 365 -5.97 -0.72 -15.93
N GLN A 366 -5.92 -0.48 -17.24
CA GLN A 366 -5.42 -1.46 -18.20
C GLN A 366 -3.91 -1.66 -17.97
N GLN A 367 -3.48 -2.91 -17.99
CA GLN A 367 -2.06 -3.27 -17.89
C GLN A 367 -1.66 -4.13 -19.07
N VAL A 368 -0.51 -3.81 -19.69
CA VAL A 368 0.09 -4.68 -20.69
C VAL A 368 0.74 -5.86 -19.98
N ASN A 369 0.20 -7.05 -20.19
CA ASN A 369 0.74 -8.27 -19.60
C ASN A 369 1.63 -9.00 -20.61
N LEU A 370 2.94 -8.86 -20.47
CA LEU A 370 3.93 -9.57 -21.29
C LEU A 370 4.37 -10.91 -20.68
N THR A 371 3.59 -11.44 -19.73
CA THR A 371 3.86 -12.70 -19.04
C THR A 371 2.69 -13.67 -19.23
N ARG A 372 2.95 -14.97 -19.09
CA ARG A 372 1.93 -16.02 -19.22
C ARG A 372 0.93 -16.13 -18.05
N PHE A 373 0.99 -15.24 -17.06
CA PHE A 373 0.21 -15.34 -15.82
C PHE A 373 -0.86 -14.27 -15.74
N SER A 374 -2.02 -14.61 -15.18
CA SER A 374 -3.11 -13.67 -14.95
C SER A 374 -2.76 -12.57 -13.95
N LEU A 375 -3.36 -11.39 -14.13
CA LEU A 375 -3.20 -10.24 -13.25
C LEU A 375 -4.05 -10.41 -11.99
N PHE A 376 -3.55 -9.88 -10.87
CA PHE A 376 -4.31 -9.79 -9.62
C PHE A 376 -4.90 -8.39 -9.47
N PHE A 377 -6.23 -8.29 -9.31
CA PHE A 377 -6.92 -7.03 -9.10
C PHE A 377 -7.31 -6.85 -7.63
N PRO A 378 -7.24 -5.64 -7.05
CA PRO A 378 -7.68 -5.41 -5.69
C PRO A 378 -9.21 -5.47 -5.56
N GLU A 379 -9.70 -5.80 -4.36
CA GLU A 379 -11.10 -5.58 -3.96
C GLU A 379 -11.38 -4.08 -3.83
N LYS A 380 -12.59 -3.65 -4.22
CA LYS A 380 -13.02 -2.23 -4.16
C LYS A 380 -14.39 -2.05 -3.47
N ARG A 381 -15.15 -3.12 -3.23
CA ARG A 381 -16.47 -3.04 -2.58
C ARG A 381 -16.34 -2.81 -1.08
N GLU A 382 -16.94 -1.74 -0.58
CA GLU A 382 -16.86 -1.27 0.82
C GLU A 382 -17.15 -2.38 1.84
N PHE A 383 -18.19 -3.18 1.61
CA PHE A 383 -18.55 -4.34 2.46
C PHE A 383 -17.41 -5.36 2.65
N PHE A 384 -16.44 -5.46 1.74
CA PHE A 384 -15.30 -6.38 1.85
C PHE A 384 -14.00 -5.69 2.27
N LEU A 385 -13.97 -4.36 2.40
CA LEU A 385 -12.76 -3.59 2.62
C LEU A 385 -12.43 -3.37 4.10
N GLU A 386 -13.40 -2.96 4.93
CA GLU A 386 -13.18 -2.81 6.37
C GLU A 386 -12.91 -4.19 7.00
N GLY A 387 -12.00 -4.29 7.97
CA GLY A 387 -11.74 -5.56 8.67
C GLY A 387 -11.10 -6.68 7.83
N ARG A 388 -10.82 -6.45 6.53
CA ARG A 388 -10.19 -7.44 5.64
C ARG A 388 -8.87 -8.01 6.18
N GLY A 389 -8.15 -7.23 6.98
CA GLY A 389 -6.92 -7.64 7.65
C GLY A 389 -7.10 -8.84 8.58
N ILE A 390 -8.31 -9.07 9.10
CA ILE A 390 -8.62 -10.24 9.94
C ILE A 390 -8.60 -11.52 9.12
N PHE A 391 -9.09 -11.48 7.87
CA PHE A 391 -9.11 -12.63 6.96
C PHE A 391 -7.78 -12.88 6.25
N GLU A 392 -6.75 -12.07 6.49
CA GLU A 392 -5.42 -12.34 5.95
C GLU A 392 -4.86 -13.66 6.53
N PHE A 393 -4.34 -14.49 5.64
CA PHE A 393 -3.79 -15.81 5.93
C PHE A 393 -2.32 -15.84 5.52
N ALA A 394 -1.43 -16.16 6.47
CA ALA A 394 0.01 -16.27 6.27
C ALA A 394 0.62 -15.04 5.59
N ARG A 395 0.17 -13.84 6.01
CA ARG A 395 0.75 -12.56 5.60
C ARG A 395 1.46 -11.94 6.81
N GLY A 396 2.68 -11.44 6.58
CA GLY A 396 3.49 -10.72 7.56
C GLY A 396 3.96 -9.37 7.04
N GLY A 397 4.47 -8.52 7.94
CA GLY A 397 5.08 -7.24 7.58
C GLY A 397 6.43 -7.42 6.88
N GLY A 398 6.42 -7.77 5.59
CA GLY A 398 7.64 -7.86 4.76
C GLY A 398 8.27 -6.48 4.48
N PRO A 399 9.50 -6.39 3.93
CA PRO A 399 10.13 -5.10 3.66
C PRO A 399 9.29 -4.36 2.60
N SER A 400 9.25 -3.03 2.63
CA SER A 400 8.54 -2.30 1.58
C SER A 400 9.26 -2.49 0.24
N SER A 401 8.56 -3.05 -0.75
CA SER A 401 9.05 -3.15 -2.14
C SER A 401 9.32 -1.79 -2.80
N ARG A 402 8.82 -0.69 -2.20
CA ARG A 402 9.01 0.69 -2.68
C ARG A 402 10.47 1.17 -2.68
N SER A 403 11.37 0.43 -2.03
CA SER A 403 12.81 0.71 -1.93
C SER A 403 13.67 -0.45 -2.42
N SER A 404 13.11 -1.43 -3.12
CA SER A 404 13.89 -2.54 -3.71
C SER A 404 14.79 -2.02 -4.83
N ALA A 405 16.03 -2.51 -4.88
CA ALA A 405 16.93 -2.33 -6.02
C ALA A 405 16.70 -3.41 -7.09
N LEU A 406 15.98 -4.49 -6.77
CA LEU A 406 15.57 -5.53 -7.71
C LEU A 406 14.32 -5.14 -8.48
N ARG A 407 14.18 -5.66 -9.70
CA ARG A 407 13.00 -5.50 -10.55
C ARG A 407 11.88 -6.44 -10.13
N GLN A 408 10.66 -5.92 -10.02
CA GLN A 408 9.45 -6.72 -9.86
C GLN A 408 9.02 -7.28 -11.23
N ILE A 409 9.05 -8.60 -11.39
CA ILE A 409 8.68 -9.27 -12.65
C ILE A 409 7.36 -10.03 -12.47
N GLY A 410 6.33 -9.58 -13.19
CA GLY A 410 4.98 -10.16 -13.19
C GLY A 410 3.90 -9.15 -12.81
N GLY A 411 2.82 -9.09 -13.60
CA GLY A 411 1.70 -8.14 -13.48
C GLY A 411 0.78 -8.34 -12.26
N GLY A 412 1.35 -8.61 -11.08
CA GLY A 412 0.64 -8.42 -9.82
C GLY A 412 0.89 -6.99 -9.34
N GLY A 413 -0.18 -6.22 -9.08
CA GLY A 413 -0.07 -4.85 -8.59
C GLY A 413 0.84 -4.69 -7.36
N ARG A 414 1.19 -3.45 -7.02
CA ARG A 414 2.04 -3.04 -5.86
C ARG A 414 1.49 -3.40 -4.47
N SER A 415 0.68 -4.45 -4.35
CA SER A 415 0.25 -4.93 -3.07
C SER A 415 1.45 -5.55 -2.37
N SER A 416 1.75 -5.07 -1.17
CA SER A 416 2.73 -5.64 -0.26
C SER A 416 2.31 -7.01 0.30
N ARG A 417 1.51 -7.77 -0.47
CA ARG A 417 0.82 -8.99 -0.05
C ARG A 417 1.51 -10.21 -0.65
N GLY A 418 2.64 -10.60 -0.03
CA GLY A 418 3.33 -11.86 -0.27
C GLY A 418 4.07 -11.94 -1.62
N SER A 419 4.96 -12.92 -1.70
CA SER A 419 5.49 -13.40 -2.97
C SER A 419 4.32 -13.69 -3.90
N GLY A 420 4.29 -13.09 -5.09
CA GLY A 420 3.13 -13.13 -6.01
C GLY A 420 2.69 -14.54 -6.48
N ASN A 421 3.35 -15.60 -5.99
CA ASN A 421 3.02 -17.00 -6.24
C ASN A 421 2.32 -17.68 -5.05
N ALA A 422 2.42 -17.14 -3.82
CA ALA A 422 1.77 -17.74 -2.65
C ALA A 422 0.24 -17.64 -2.75
N PRO A 423 -0.49 -18.77 -2.70
CA PRO A 423 -1.94 -18.82 -2.69
C PRO A 423 -2.59 -17.81 -1.75
N THR A 424 -3.69 -17.22 -2.19
CA THR A 424 -4.59 -16.47 -1.30
C THR A 424 -5.80 -17.34 -1.04
N LEU A 425 -6.00 -17.82 0.19
CA LEU A 425 -7.09 -18.76 0.48
C LEU A 425 -8.49 -18.13 0.48
N PHE A 426 -8.56 -16.82 0.72
CA PHE A 426 -9.78 -16.04 0.66
C PHE A 426 -9.57 -14.77 -0.16
N TYR A 427 -10.26 -14.67 -1.30
CA TYR A 427 -10.22 -13.51 -2.17
C TYR A 427 -11.64 -13.07 -2.47
N SER A 428 -12.13 -12.10 -1.70
CA SER A 428 -13.52 -11.64 -1.73
C SER A 428 -14.04 -11.27 -3.12
N ARG A 429 -13.17 -10.81 -4.03
CA ARG A 429 -13.53 -10.48 -5.41
C ARG A 429 -14.04 -11.68 -6.22
N ARG A 430 -13.77 -12.92 -5.79
CA ARG A 430 -14.41 -14.12 -6.36
C ARG A 430 -15.91 -14.22 -6.04
N ILE A 431 -16.37 -13.59 -4.97
CA ILE A 431 -17.77 -13.65 -4.55
C ILE A 431 -18.57 -12.69 -5.44
N GLY A 432 -19.51 -13.26 -6.19
CA GLY A 432 -20.35 -12.52 -7.12
C GLY A 432 -19.73 -12.24 -8.50
N LEU A 433 -18.67 -12.96 -8.85
CA LEU A 433 -18.11 -12.99 -10.20
C LEU A 433 -17.92 -14.43 -10.65
N GLN A 434 -18.38 -14.75 -11.87
CA GLN A 434 -18.14 -16.03 -12.52
C GLN A 434 -17.81 -15.77 -14.00
N ASP A 435 -16.64 -16.23 -14.44
CA ASP A 435 -16.11 -16.02 -15.81
C ASP A 435 -16.13 -14.56 -16.30
N GLY A 436 -15.97 -13.62 -15.37
CA GLY A 436 -16.00 -12.18 -15.65
C GLY A 436 -17.41 -11.56 -15.65
N ALA A 437 -18.47 -12.37 -15.61
CA ALA A 437 -19.84 -11.88 -15.45
C ALA A 437 -20.20 -11.63 -13.99
N VAL A 438 -21.04 -10.61 -13.77
CA VAL A 438 -21.50 -10.21 -12.44
C VAL A 438 -22.66 -11.09 -12.01
N VAL A 439 -22.46 -11.86 -10.94
CA VAL A 439 -23.50 -12.63 -10.28
C VAL A 439 -24.02 -11.80 -9.08
N PRO A 440 -25.31 -11.45 -9.03
CA PRO A 440 -25.85 -10.66 -7.92
C PRO A 440 -25.59 -11.32 -6.57
N ILE A 441 -25.26 -10.53 -5.55
CA ILE A 441 -25.26 -10.97 -4.15
C ILE A 441 -26.61 -10.61 -3.58
N VAL A 442 -27.39 -11.62 -3.24
CA VAL A 442 -28.73 -11.45 -2.64
C VAL A 442 -28.59 -10.82 -1.27
N GLY A 443 -27.60 -11.28 -0.51
CA GLY A 443 -27.24 -10.69 0.77
C GLY A 443 -26.31 -11.59 1.57
N GLY A 444 -26.02 -11.14 2.78
CA GLY A 444 -25.34 -11.92 3.78
C GLY A 444 -24.74 -11.04 4.86
N GLY A 445 -23.79 -11.60 5.60
CA GLY A 445 -23.21 -10.89 6.71
C GLY A 445 -21.83 -11.39 7.05
N ARG A 446 -21.15 -10.57 7.85
CA ARG A 446 -19.84 -10.89 8.40
C ARG A 446 -19.78 -10.42 9.85
N VAL A 447 -19.01 -11.12 10.65
CA VAL A 447 -18.69 -10.72 12.02
C VAL A 447 -17.18 -10.62 12.12
N THR A 448 -16.67 -9.46 12.48
CA THR A 448 -15.23 -9.18 12.52
C THR A 448 -14.85 -8.42 13.78
N GLY A 449 -13.75 -8.84 14.41
CA GLY A 449 -13.21 -8.14 15.57
C GLY A 449 -12.43 -9.02 16.53
N LYS A 450 -12.29 -8.58 17.77
CA LYS A 450 -11.58 -9.28 18.85
C LYS A 450 -12.53 -9.81 19.92
N ALA A 451 -12.26 -11.02 20.38
CA ALA A 451 -12.86 -11.65 21.55
C ALA A 451 -11.74 -12.20 22.45
N GLY A 452 -11.41 -11.46 23.52
CA GLY A 452 -10.22 -11.73 24.32
C GLY A 452 -8.94 -11.63 23.46
N ASP A 453 -8.08 -12.65 23.52
CA ASP A 453 -6.84 -12.73 22.74
C ASP A 453 -7.04 -13.22 21.29
N PHE A 454 -8.29 -13.43 20.88
CA PHE A 454 -8.62 -13.97 19.56
C PHE A 454 -9.15 -12.88 18.62
N ASP A 455 -8.58 -12.77 17.43
CA ASP A 455 -9.25 -12.17 16.29
C ASP A 455 -10.19 -13.19 15.66
N VAL A 456 -11.43 -12.77 15.43
CA VAL A 456 -12.51 -13.58 14.86
C VAL A 456 -13.00 -12.91 13.58
N GLY A 457 -13.06 -13.68 12.50
CA GLY A 457 -13.65 -13.29 11.23
C GLY A 457 -14.61 -14.37 10.76
N LEU A 458 -15.90 -14.08 10.71
CA LEU A 458 -16.94 -14.93 10.12
C LEU A 458 -17.52 -14.19 8.93
N LEU A 459 -17.81 -14.90 7.84
CA LEU A 459 -18.50 -14.35 6.68
C LEU A 459 -19.38 -15.43 6.08
N ASN A 460 -20.63 -15.06 5.76
CA ASN A 460 -21.56 -15.90 5.03
C ASN A 460 -22.30 -15.02 4.00
N ILE A 461 -22.16 -15.34 2.71
CA ILE A 461 -22.74 -14.55 1.61
C ILE A 461 -23.44 -15.48 0.64
N GLN A 462 -24.66 -15.10 0.23
CA GLN A 462 -25.43 -15.80 -0.79
C GLN A 462 -25.40 -15.01 -2.11
N THR A 463 -25.00 -15.68 -3.18
CA THR A 463 -25.17 -15.17 -4.55
C THR A 463 -26.41 -15.76 -5.20
N GLY A 464 -26.99 -14.99 -6.12
CA GLY A 464 -28.02 -15.47 -7.02
C GLY A 464 -27.46 -16.39 -8.11
N GLU A 465 -28.27 -16.64 -9.11
CA GLU A 465 -27.93 -17.44 -10.28
C GLU A 465 -27.81 -16.56 -11.54
N LEU A 466 -27.09 -17.05 -12.54
CA LEU A 466 -27.06 -16.49 -13.90
C LEU A 466 -27.44 -17.60 -14.88
N SER A 467 -28.46 -17.34 -15.70
CA SER A 467 -28.78 -18.23 -16.81
C SER A 467 -27.65 -18.25 -17.84
N PRO A 468 -27.31 -19.40 -18.44
CA PRO A 468 -26.34 -19.47 -19.54
C PRO A 468 -26.66 -18.48 -20.67
N GLY A 469 -25.63 -17.81 -21.21
CA GLY A 469 -25.77 -16.77 -22.23
C GLY A 469 -26.04 -15.36 -21.69
N THR A 470 -26.39 -15.22 -20.41
CA THR A 470 -26.50 -13.90 -19.75
C THR A 470 -25.11 -13.28 -19.63
N GLN A 471 -24.94 -12.04 -20.10
CA GLN A 471 -23.63 -11.35 -20.13
C GLN A 471 -22.52 -12.17 -20.85
N GLY A 472 -22.89 -13.08 -21.76
CA GLY A 472 -21.94 -13.96 -22.46
C GLY A 472 -21.30 -15.06 -21.60
N ALA A 473 -21.79 -15.30 -20.39
CA ALA A 473 -21.25 -16.32 -19.48
C ALA A 473 -21.87 -17.71 -19.68
N ALA A 474 -21.15 -18.75 -19.25
CA ALA A 474 -21.62 -20.15 -19.25
C ALA A 474 -22.80 -20.42 -18.27
N GLY A 475 -23.18 -19.43 -17.47
CA GLY A 475 -24.16 -19.53 -16.39
C GLY A 475 -23.49 -19.61 -15.01
N ALA A 476 -24.24 -19.36 -13.95
CA ALA A 476 -23.80 -19.46 -12.56
C ALA A 476 -24.92 -19.99 -11.67
N GLU A 477 -24.61 -20.92 -10.77
CA GLU A 477 -25.57 -21.44 -9.80
C GLU A 477 -25.64 -20.55 -8.55
N SER A 478 -26.80 -20.55 -7.89
CA SER A 478 -26.93 -19.90 -6.59
C SER A 478 -25.97 -20.54 -5.59
N THR A 479 -25.08 -19.72 -5.03
CA THR A 479 -23.92 -20.20 -4.28
C THR A 479 -23.82 -19.52 -2.92
N ASN A 480 -23.65 -20.32 -1.86
CA ASN A 480 -23.29 -19.86 -0.54
C ASN A 480 -21.77 -19.90 -0.34
N PHE A 481 -21.22 -18.77 0.10
CA PHE A 481 -19.83 -18.62 0.47
C PHE A 481 -19.72 -18.47 1.98
N THR A 482 -19.00 -19.38 2.63
CA THR A 482 -18.70 -19.30 4.06
C THR A 482 -17.20 -19.14 4.26
N VAL A 483 -16.80 -18.24 5.15
CA VAL A 483 -15.42 -18.07 5.58
C VAL A 483 -15.38 -17.97 7.09
N VAL A 484 -14.50 -18.74 7.72
CA VAL A 484 -14.25 -18.71 9.16
C VAL A 484 -12.76 -18.51 9.37
N ARG A 485 -12.41 -17.53 10.18
CA ARG A 485 -11.04 -17.16 10.54
C ARG A 485 -10.96 -16.98 12.04
N LEU A 486 -10.07 -17.73 12.65
CA LEU A 486 -9.70 -17.57 14.04
C LEU A 486 -8.19 -17.37 14.12
N LYS A 487 -7.74 -16.33 14.80
CA LYS A 487 -6.31 -16.05 14.99
C LYS A 487 -6.09 -15.67 16.45
N ARG A 488 -5.13 -16.30 17.11
CA ARG A 488 -4.75 -16.02 18.50
C ARG A 488 -3.43 -15.29 18.53
N ASP A 489 -3.38 -14.21 19.30
CA ASP A 489 -2.14 -13.51 19.57
C ASP A 489 -1.28 -14.32 20.54
N VAL A 490 0.01 -14.46 20.22
CA VAL A 490 0.99 -15.20 21.03
C VAL A 490 2.27 -14.39 21.14
N LEU A 491 2.97 -14.48 22.27
CA LEU A 491 4.13 -13.64 22.57
C LEU A 491 3.78 -12.14 22.43
N ARG A 492 4.79 -11.27 22.29
CA ARG A 492 4.56 -9.81 22.22
C ARG A 492 4.05 -9.33 20.85
N ARG A 493 4.44 -10.01 19.76
CA ARG A 493 4.24 -9.54 18.37
C ARG A 493 3.86 -10.67 17.39
N SER A 494 3.58 -11.88 17.89
CA SER A 494 3.35 -13.07 17.05
C SER A 494 1.88 -13.50 17.06
N ALA A 495 1.48 -14.30 16.08
CA ALA A 495 0.12 -14.84 16.00
C ALA A 495 0.12 -16.21 15.34
N VAL A 496 -0.84 -17.05 15.74
CA VAL A 496 -1.17 -18.32 15.08
C VAL A 496 -2.64 -18.32 14.73
N GLY A 497 -3.04 -18.96 13.64
CA GLY A 497 -4.44 -18.97 13.24
C GLY A 497 -4.82 -20.16 12.37
N ALA A 498 -6.14 -20.27 12.18
CA ALA A 498 -6.77 -21.19 11.26
C ALA A 498 -7.74 -20.45 10.35
N LEU A 499 -7.94 -20.95 9.14
CA LEU A 499 -8.90 -20.43 8.17
C LEU A 499 -9.64 -21.59 7.50
N PHE A 500 -10.94 -21.42 7.33
CA PHE A 500 -11.80 -22.31 6.59
C PHE A 500 -12.56 -21.50 5.54
N THR A 501 -12.64 -22.01 4.31
CA THR A 501 -13.57 -21.51 3.30
C THR A 501 -14.44 -22.63 2.76
N ASN A 502 -15.66 -22.28 2.37
CA ASN A 502 -16.60 -23.17 1.70
C ASN A 502 -17.32 -22.41 0.59
N ARG A 503 -17.32 -23.01 -0.61
CA ARG A 503 -18.19 -22.64 -1.72
C ARG A 503 -19.16 -23.79 -1.93
N SER A 504 -20.46 -23.54 -1.80
CA SER A 504 -21.48 -24.62 -1.81
C SER A 504 -21.67 -25.30 -3.17
N ALA A 505 -21.39 -24.59 -4.26
CA ALA A 505 -21.46 -25.09 -5.63
C ALA A 505 -20.10 -24.91 -6.29
N SER A 506 -19.40 -26.02 -6.54
CA SER A 506 -18.08 -26.02 -7.15
C SER A 506 -18.16 -25.51 -8.59
N VAL A 507 -17.11 -24.87 -9.10
CA VAL A 507 -17.01 -24.50 -10.53
C VAL A 507 -16.20 -25.52 -11.34
N VAL A 508 -15.59 -26.50 -10.68
CA VAL A 508 -14.90 -27.63 -11.30
C VAL A 508 -15.63 -28.95 -11.02
N GLY A 509 -15.15 -30.07 -11.59
CA GLY A 509 -15.68 -31.40 -11.26
C GLY A 509 -17.14 -31.64 -11.66
N ASN A 510 -17.58 -31.06 -12.79
CA ASN A 510 -18.97 -31.04 -13.28
C ASN A 510 -19.96 -30.20 -12.45
N GLY A 511 -19.48 -29.33 -11.55
CA GLY A 511 -20.33 -28.41 -10.78
C GLY A 511 -21.03 -29.04 -9.57
N ALA A 512 -20.95 -30.36 -9.40
CA ALA A 512 -21.62 -31.07 -8.33
C ALA A 512 -20.81 -31.02 -7.02
N GLY A 513 -21.42 -30.49 -5.95
CA GLY A 513 -20.86 -30.50 -4.59
C GLY A 513 -20.12 -29.22 -4.20
N ALA A 514 -19.48 -29.24 -3.04
CA ALA A 514 -18.86 -28.07 -2.43
C ALA A 514 -17.33 -28.12 -2.50
N ASN A 515 -16.69 -26.99 -2.78
CA ASN A 515 -15.25 -26.79 -2.61
C ASN A 515 -14.97 -26.26 -1.21
N ARG A 516 -14.05 -26.91 -0.48
CA ARG A 516 -13.67 -26.52 0.88
C ARG A 516 -12.17 -26.37 1.01
N VAL A 517 -11.73 -25.37 1.75
CA VAL A 517 -10.31 -25.15 2.05
C VAL A 517 -10.12 -25.06 3.56
N PHE A 518 -9.11 -25.76 4.06
CA PHE A 518 -8.69 -25.71 5.45
C PHE A 518 -7.24 -25.26 5.49
N GLY A 519 -6.90 -24.31 6.35
CA GLY A 519 -5.54 -23.81 6.50
C GLY A 519 -5.21 -23.47 7.94
N ALA A 520 -3.94 -23.64 8.30
CA ALA A 520 -3.35 -23.15 9.54
C ALA A 520 -2.09 -22.35 9.23
N ASP A 521 -1.89 -21.23 9.91
CA ASP A 521 -0.77 -20.32 9.69
C ASP A 521 -0.17 -19.78 10.99
N ALA A 522 1.09 -19.37 10.91
CA ALA A 522 1.81 -18.71 11.97
C ALA A 522 2.59 -17.52 11.41
N THR A 523 2.48 -16.37 12.06
CA THR A 523 3.29 -15.18 11.81
C THR A 523 4.03 -14.84 13.09
N MET A 524 5.31 -15.20 13.14
CA MET A 524 6.18 -14.99 14.30
C MET A 524 7.07 -13.78 14.05
N ALA A 525 7.11 -12.86 15.02
CA ALA A 525 8.01 -11.71 15.00
C ALA A 525 8.87 -11.72 16.26
N PHE A 526 10.19 -11.72 16.06
CA PHE A 526 11.21 -11.76 17.10
C PHE A 526 12.08 -10.52 17.00
N TYR A 527 12.49 -10.00 18.16
CA TYR A 527 13.29 -8.77 18.25
C TYR A 527 12.63 -7.61 17.45
N GLU A 528 13.45 -6.74 16.86
CA GLU A 528 12.96 -5.63 16.07
C GLU A 528 12.71 -5.98 14.60
N ASN A 529 13.46 -6.94 14.05
CA ASN A 529 13.63 -7.09 12.60
C ASN A 529 13.68 -8.55 12.09
N VAL A 530 13.39 -9.55 12.94
CA VAL A 530 13.29 -10.95 12.52
C VAL A 530 11.82 -11.37 12.46
N SER A 531 11.40 -11.98 11.36
CA SER A 531 10.09 -12.61 11.27
C SER A 531 10.12 -13.93 10.54
N VAL A 532 9.27 -14.86 10.98
CA VAL A 532 9.02 -16.15 10.33
C VAL A 532 7.54 -16.24 10.04
N VAL A 533 7.17 -16.48 8.79
CA VAL A 533 5.79 -16.71 8.36
C VAL A 533 5.71 -18.11 7.79
N GLY A 534 4.68 -18.87 8.15
CA GLY A 534 4.45 -20.18 7.55
C GLY A 534 3.00 -20.59 7.57
N TYR A 535 2.64 -21.49 6.66
CA TYR A 535 1.32 -22.10 6.64
C TYR A 535 1.33 -23.50 6.05
N ALA A 536 0.26 -24.24 6.35
CA ALA A 536 -0.15 -25.43 5.63
C ALA A 536 -1.65 -25.36 5.35
N ALA A 537 -2.06 -25.76 4.15
CA ALA A 537 -3.44 -25.74 3.71
C ALA A 537 -3.75 -26.95 2.83
N ARG A 538 -5.03 -27.33 2.80
CA ARG A 538 -5.57 -28.42 2.00
C ARG A 538 -6.93 -28.05 1.41
N THR A 539 -7.18 -28.49 0.19
CA THR A 539 -8.48 -28.35 -0.48
C THR A 539 -9.21 -29.69 -0.54
N GLN A 540 -10.53 -29.66 -0.41
CA GLN A 540 -11.42 -30.77 -0.75
C GLN A 540 -12.28 -30.32 -1.93
N THR A 541 -12.08 -30.97 -3.08
CA THR A 541 -12.74 -30.61 -4.33
C THR A 541 -13.34 -31.86 -4.97
N PRO A 542 -14.64 -31.87 -5.31
CA PRO A 542 -15.28 -33.02 -5.93
C PRO A 542 -14.55 -33.48 -7.20
N GLY A 543 -14.23 -34.78 -7.28
CA GLY A 543 -13.55 -35.38 -8.42
C GLY A 543 -12.02 -35.23 -8.44
N PHE A 544 -11.41 -34.58 -7.43
CA PHE A 544 -9.96 -34.43 -7.32
C PHE A 544 -9.48 -35.00 -5.97
N GLU A 545 -8.64 -36.04 -6.03
CA GLU A 545 -8.09 -36.71 -4.85
C GLU A 545 -6.55 -36.75 -4.87
N GLY A 546 -5.94 -36.60 -3.69
CA GLY A 546 -4.49 -36.58 -3.50
C GLY A 546 -3.81 -35.36 -4.13
N ARG A 547 -2.59 -35.04 -3.70
CA ARG A 547 -1.84 -33.86 -4.17
C ARG A 547 -2.66 -32.56 -4.07
N ASP A 548 -3.41 -32.42 -2.98
CA ASP A 548 -4.42 -31.39 -2.73
C ASP A 548 -3.99 -30.41 -1.63
N THR A 549 -2.68 -30.26 -1.40
CA THR A 549 -2.11 -29.43 -0.33
C THR A 549 -1.22 -28.30 -0.84
N SER A 550 -1.01 -27.32 0.02
CA SER A 550 -0.05 -26.24 -0.18
C SER A 550 0.56 -25.82 1.15
N TYR A 551 1.85 -25.52 1.16
CA TYR A 551 2.53 -25.03 2.36
C TYR A 551 3.63 -24.04 2.03
N GLN A 552 3.93 -23.16 2.98
CA GLN A 552 4.99 -22.17 2.86
C GLN A 552 5.76 -22.05 4.17
N GLY A 553 7.06 -21.81 4.05
CA GLY A 553 7.90 -21.27 5.11
C GLY A 553 8.70 -20.09 4.58
N GLN A 554 8.64 -18.95 5.26
CA GLN A 554 9.37 -17.74 4.92
C GLN A 554 10.09 -17.22 6.16
N PHE A 555 11.41 -17.05 6.06
CA PHE A 555 12.24 -16.36 7.02
C PHE A 555 12.61 -14.98 6.47
N MET A 556 12.56 -13.98 7.32
CA MET A 556 13.00 -12.63 6.99
C MET A 556 13.80 -12.01 8.12
N TYR A 557 14.94 -11.43 7.76
CA TYR A 557 15.70 -10.48 8.56
C TYR A 557 15.72 -9.12 7.85
N ALA A 558 15.17 -8.09 8.47
CA ALA A 558 14.92 -6.77 7.88
C ALA A 558 15.70 -5.63 8.57
N GLY A 559 16.97 -5.85 8.94
CA GLY A 559 17.83 -4.80 9.51
C GLY A 559 18.15 -3.67 8.53
N ASP A 560 18.52 -2.46 8.98
CA ASP A 560 18.75 -1.34 8.04
C ASP A 560 19.91 -1.61 7.07
N ARG A 561 21.06 -2.09 7.57
CA ARG A 561 22.27 -2.33 6.75
C ARG A 561 22.25 -3.67 6.00
N TYR A 562 21.73 -4.73 6.62
CA TYR A 562 21.69 -6.08 6.04
C TYR A 562 20.27 -6.60 6.05
N GLY A 563 19.88 -7.28 4.97
CA GLY A 563 18.60 -7.96 4.91
C GLY A 563 18.74 -9.33 4.25
N VAL A 564 17.96 -10.29 4.74
CA VAL A 564 17.84 -11.63 4.14
C VAL A 564 16.37 -12.00 4.08
N THR A 565 15.93 -12.56 2.97
CA THR A 565 14.63 -13.22 2.86
C THR A 565 14.84 -14.58 2.24
N ALA A 566 14.37 -15.63 2.90
CA ALA A 566 14.39 -16.99 2.38
C ALA A 566 12.98 -17.54 2.42
N GLU A 567 12.51 -18.13 1.32
CA GLU A 567 11.17 -18.69 1.20
C GLU A 567 11.24 -20.05 0.51
N HIS A 568 10.46 -20.98 1.04
CA HIS A 568 10.07 -22.20 0.34
C HIS A 568 8.55 -22.29 0.30
N LEU A 569 8.00 -22.56 -0.88
CA LEU A 569 6.56 -22.63 -1.13
C LEU A 569 6.26 -23.82 -2.03
N VAL A 570 5.24 -24.60 -1.69
CA VAL A 570 4.73 -25.69 -2.53
C VAL A 570 3.24 -25.51 -2.72
N VAL A 571 2.78 -25.67 -3.96
CA VAL A 571 1.37 -25.77 -4.36
C VAL A 571 1.25 -27.03 -5.19
N GLU A 572 0.52 -28.02 -4.70
CA GLU A 572 0.33 -29.27 -5.42
C GLU A 572 -0.73 -29.13 -6.53
N ASP A 573 -0.75 -30.11 -7.44
CA ASP A 573 -1.52 -30.10 -8.69
C ASP A 573 -3.04 -30.00 -8.48
N ASN A 574 -3.57 -30.68 -7.45
CA ASN A 574 -4.99 -30.70 -7.13
C ASN A 574 -5.37 -29.72 -6.00
N PHE A 575 -4.48 -28.78 -5.65
CA PHE A 575 -4.81 -27.73 -4.70
C PHE A 575 -5.67 -26.66 -5.37
N ILE A 576 -6.99 -26.68 -5.17
CA ILE A 576 -7.96 -25.84 -5.90
C ILE A 576 -8.78 -25.00 -4.90
N PRO A 577 -8.34 -23.79 -4.49
CA PRO A 577 -9.08 -22.92 -3.59
C PRO A 577 -10.04 -22.01 -4.37
N GLU A 578 -11.28 -22.43 -4.62
CA GLU A 578 -12.21 -21.71 -5.51
C GLU A 578 -12.70 -20.36 -4.97
N VAL A 579 -12.71 -20.16 -3.64
CA VAL A 579 -12.98 -18.86 -3.00
C VAL A 579 -11.71 -17.97 -2.97
N GLY A 580 -10.56 -18.56 -3.27
CA GLY A 580 -9.26 -17.93 -3.22
C GLY A 580 -8.73 -17.45 -4.57
N PHE A 581 -7.41 -17.27 -4.62
CA PHE A 581 -6.68 -16.92 -5.83
C PHE A 581 -5.38 -17.72 -5.90
N LEU A 582 -5.20 -18.42 -7.02
CA LEU A 582 -3.95 -19.02 -7.44
C LEU A 582 -3.46 -18.33 -8.71
N ARG A 583 -2.19 -17.95 -8.71
CA ARG A 583 -1.52 -17.48 -9.92
C ARG A 583 -0.96 -18.63 -10.76
N ARG A 584 -0.53 -19.70 -10.07
CA ARG A 584 0.13 -20.88 -10.60
C ARG A 584 -0.28 -22.09 -9.78
N ASP A 585 -0.40 -23.22 -10.44
CA ASP A 585 -0.66 -24.55 -9.91
C ASP A 585 0.60 -25.44 -10.07
N ASN A 586 0.60 -26.59 -9.37
CA ASN A 586 1.62 -27.63 -9.48
C ASN A 586 3.09 -27.14 -9.48
N PHE A 587 3.52 -26.42 -8.45
CA PHE A 587 4.89 -25.94 -8.37
C PHE A 587 5.50 -25.96 -6.97
N ARG A 588 6.81 -26.07 -6.92
CA ARG A 588 7.66 -25.84 -5.75
C ARG A 588 8.62 -24.70 -6.04
N ARG A 589 8.69 -23.73 -5.14
CA ARG A 589 9.49 -22.52 -5.26
C ARG A 589 10.49 -22.44 -4.11
N SER A 590 11.73 -22.11 -4.45
CA SER A 590 12.76 -21.70 -3.51
C SER A 590 13.20 -20.29 -3.89
N TYR A 591 13.09 -19.35 -2.96
CA TYR A 591 13.39 -17.96 -3.20
C TYR A 591 14.31 -17.38 -2.13
N LEU A 592 15.38 -16.74 -2.56
CA LEU A 592 16.36 -16.11 -1.67
C LEU A 592 16.58 -14.67 -2.12
N VAL A 593 16.65 -13.76 -1.15
CA VAL A 593 17.09 -12.37 -1.34
C VAL A 593 18.14 -12.05 -0.30
N GLY A 594 19.27 -11.49 -0.75
CA GLY A 594 20.27 -10.86 0.10
C GLY A 594 20.34 -9.37 -0.18
N ARG A 595 20.48 -8.56 0.87
CA ARG A 595 20.62 -7.11 0.78
C ARG A 595 21.78 -6.60 1.61
N PHE A 596 22.53 -5.68 1.03
CA PHE A 596 23.48 -4.82 1.72
C PHE A 596 23.19 -3.35 1.37
N SER A 597 22.89 -2.52 2.36
CA SER A 597 22.50 -1.12 2.13
C SER A 597 23.14 -0.14 3.11
N PRO A 598 24.41 0.23 2.89
CA PRO A 598 25.12 1.19 3.74
C PRO A 598 24.64 2.63 3.51
N ARG A 599 24.77 3.46 4.54
CA ARG A 599 24.53 4.91 4.52
C ARG A 599 25.88 5.62 4.70
N PRO A 600 26.56 6.01 3.62
CA PRO A 600 27.92 6.54 3.69
C PRO A 600 27.93 7.98 4.22
N ALA A 601 28.51 8.22 5.40
CA ALA A 601 28.63 9.57 5.96
C ALA A 601 29.62 10.46 5.18
N SER A 602 30.52 9.88 4.38
CA SER A 602 31.53 10.62 3.60
C SER A 602 30.99 11.23 2.30
N LEU A 603 29.77 10.90 1.89
CA LEU A 603 29.16 11.37 0.65
C LEU A 603 27.92 12.20 0.95
N GLU A 604 28.08 13.52 1.07
CA GLU A 604 27.01 14.45 1.49
C GLU A 604 25.75 14.38 0.64
N ALA A 605 25.86 14.03 -0.65
CA ALA A 605 24.71 13.92 -1.55
C ALA A 605 23.97 12.58 -1.44
N VAL A 606 24.61 11.52 -0.91
CA VAL A 606 24.09 10.16 -0.93
C VAL A 606 23.56 9.77 0.45
N ARG A 607 22.26 9.44 0.48
CA ARG A 607 21.59 8.99 1.70
C ARG A 607 21.81 7.53 1.99
N GLN A 608 21.71 6.69 0.97
CA GLN A 608 21.83 5.24 1.11
C GLN A 608 22.23 4.61 -0.23
N PHE A 609 23.21 3.70 -0.21
CA PHE A 609 23.37 2.72 -1.27
C PHE A 609 22.58 1.47 -0.91
N ARG A 610 22.16 0.72 -1.93
CA ARG A 610 21.48 -0.56 -1.76
C ARG A 610 21.88 -1.50 -2.88
N LEU A 611 22.55 -2.57 -2.49
CA LEU A 611 22.86 -3.72 -3.33
C LEU A 611 21.97 -4.87 -2.89
N GLU A 612 21.23 -5.44 -3.83
CA GLU A 612 20.37 -6.59 -3.62
C GLU A 612 20.67 -7.66 -4.65
N ALA A 613 20.60 -8.91 -4.23
CA ALA A 613 20.64 -10.06 -5.13
C ALA A 613 19.47 -10.97 -4.80
N SER A 614 18.83 -11.54 -5.81
CA SER A 614 17.79 -12.54 -5.62
C SER A 614 17.97 -13.75 -6.53
N TYR A 615 17.44 -14.87 -6.06
CA TYR A 615 17.38 -16.12 -6.78
C TYR A 615 16.00 -16.75 -6.58
N ASP A 616 15.23 -16.88 -7.66
CA ASP A 616 13.93 -17.54 -7.70
C ASP A 616 14.02 -18.81 -8.54
N HIS A 617 13.64 -19.94 -7.96
CA HIS A 617 13.78 -21.25 -8.58
C HIS A 617 12.49 -22.03 -8.41
N ILE A 618 11.80 -22.29 -9.51
CA ILE A 618 10.47 -22.90 -9.57
C ILE A 618 10.56 -24.18 -10.39
N LEU A 619 10.23 -25.30 -9.75
CA LEU A 619 10.09 -26.60 -10.40
C LEU A 619 8.61 -27.00 -10.37
N THR A 620 8.18 -27.89 -11.26
CA THR A 620 6.92 -28.59 -11.09
C THR A 620 6.93 -29.39 -9.78
N ALA A 621 5.83 -29.39 -9.04
CA ALA A 621 5.77 -30.02 -7.73
C ALA A 621 5.88 -31.54 -7.85
N ASP A 622 5.17 -32.13 -8.82
CA ASP A 622 5.10 -33.58 -9.03
C ASP A 622 6.32 -34.18 -9.76
N THR A 623 6.79 -33.54 -10.83
CA THR A 623 7.78 -34.10 -11.76
C THR A 623 9.18 -33.52 -11.55
N GLY A 624 9.29 -32.34 -10.92
CA GLY A 624 10.58 -31.69 -10.65
C GLY A 624 11.25 -31.07 -11.87
N ILE A 625 10.50 -30.88 -12.95
CA ILE A 625 10.95 -30.20 -14.15
C ILE A 625 11.13 -28.72 -13.81
N LEU A 626 12.25 -28.14 -14.25
CA LEU A 626 12.50 -26.71 -14.08
C LEU A 626 11.56 -25.90 -14.95
N GLU A 627 10.71 -25.09 -14.32
CA GLU A 627 9.79 -24.20 -15.03
C GLU A 627 10.30 -22.78 -15.15
N THR A 628 10.77 -22.21 -14.04
CA THR A 628 11.28 -20.83 -13.98
C THR A 628 12.55 -20.82 -13.15
N LYS A 629 13.61 -20.19 -13.66
CA LYS A 629 14.76 -19.78 -12.85
C LYS A 629 15.03 -18.31 -13.13
N GLN A 630 15.25 -17.53 -12.09
CA GLN A 630 15.59 -16.13 -12.22
C GLN A 630 16.63 -15.73 -11.19
N ALA A 631 17.76 -15.22 -11.65
CA ALA A 631 18.74 -14.56 -10.81
C ALA A 631 18.73 -13.06 -11.14
N GLN A 632 18.64 -12.21 -10.12
CA GLN A 632 18.74 -10.77 -10.29
C GLN A 632 19.84 -10.19 -9.40
N VAL A 633 20.54 -9.17 -9.89
CA VAL A 633 21.39 -8.30 -9.09
C VAL A 633 20.98 -6.87 -9.37
N GLY A 634 20.62 -6.16 -8.31
CA GLY A 634 20.15 -4.78 -8.34
C GLY A 634 21.04 -3.88 -7.51
N PHE A 635 21.38 -2.71 -8.04
CA PHE A 635 22.03 -1.64 -7.31
C PHE A 635 21.20 -0.37 -7.40
N SER A 636 20.98 0.31 -6.28
CA SER A 636 20.32 1.61 -6.26
C SER A 636 20.98 2.58 -5.29
N THR A 637 20.98 3.85 -5.67
CA THR A 637 21.42 4.98 -4.86
C THR A 637 20.21 5.84 -4.52
N GLU A 638 19.96 6.05 -3.23
CA GLU A 638 19.05 7.09 -2.74
C GLU A 638 19.87 8.33 -2.37
N PHE A 639 19.46 9.48 -2.89
CA PHE A 639 20.09 10.77 -2.62
C PHE A 639 19.37 11.49 -1.47
N GLU A 640 20.04 12.45 -0.86
CA GLU A 640 19.44 13.35 0.16
C GLU A 640 18.22 14.12 -0.41
N THR A 641 18.21 14.35 -1.73
CA THR A 641 17.08 14.90 -2.49
C THR A 641 15.93 13.90 -2.68
N SER A 642 15.91 12.73 -2.04
CA SER A 642 14.93 11.66 -2.29
C SER A 642 14.90 11.09 -3.71
N ASP A 643 15.76 11.57 -4.62
CA ASP A 643 15.93 10.96 -5.93
C ASP A 643 16.48 9.54 -5.75
N ARG A 644 16.10 8.63 -6.66
CA ARG A 644 16.71 7.30 -6.70
C ARG A 644 17.16 6.94 -8.10
N LEU A 645 18.39 6.48 -8.23
CA LEU A 645 18.90 5.89 -9.45
C LEU A 645 19.12 4.40 -9.19
N GLY A 646 18.56 3.54 -10.03
CA GLY A 646 18.64 2.09 -9.91
C GLY A 646 19.05 1.43 -11.21
N MET A 647 19.75 0.30 -11.11
CA MET A 647 20.07 -0.60 -12.20
C MET A 647 19.87 -2.04 -11.74
N THR A 648 19.19 -2.86 -12.55
CA THR A 648 18.98 -4.28 -12.31
C THR A 648 19.46 -5.08 -13.51
N PHE A 649 20.19 -6.16 -13.23
CA PHE A 649 20.57 -7.18 -14.19
C PHE A 649 19.80 -8.46 -13.87
N ALA A 650 19.16 -9.07 -14.87
CA ALA A 650 18.39 -10.29 -14.71
C ALA A 650 18.86 -11.38 -15.67
N ASP A 651 19.09 -12.59 -15.15
CA ASP A 651 19.31 -13.84 -15.89
C ASP A 651 18.08 -14.72 -15.68
N ASN A 652 17.33 -14.97 -16.75
CA ASN A 652 16.03 -15.63 -16.70
C ASN A 652 16.06 -16.95 -17.47
N TYR A 653 15.25 -17.89 -17.02
CA TYR A 653 14.88 -19.09 -17.72
C TYR A 653 13.38 -19.32 -17.55
N GLU A 654 12.69 -19.62 -18.64
CA GLU A 654 11.28 -20.01 -18.66
C GLU A 654 11.08 -21.24 -19.53
N PHE A 655 10.40 -22.25 -18.99
CA PHE A 655 9.89 -23.38 -19.75
C PHE A 655 8.40 -23.17 -20.06
N LEU A 656 8.09 -23.04 -21.34
CA LEU A 656 6.75 -22.91 -21.87
C LEU A 656 6.15 -24.29 -22.07
N VAL A 657 5.12 -24.62 -21.29
CA VAL A 657 4.36 -25.90 -21.39
C VAL A 657 3.28 -25.87 -22.47
N ARG A 658 2.91 -24.67 -22.92
CA ARG A 658 1.95 -24.40 -23.99
C ARG A 658 2.47 -23.22 -24.83
N PRO A 659 2.09 -23.11 -26.12
CA PRO A 659 2.45 -21.96 -26.93
C PRO A 659 2.08 -20.65 -26.22
N PHE A 660 2.98 -19.66 -26.26
CA PHE A 660 2.80 -18.37 -25.62
C PHE A 660 2.76 -17.27 -26.66
N GLU A 661 1.70 -16.46 -26.64
CA GLU A 661 1.52 -15.33 -27.54
C GLU A 661 1.76 -14.02 -26.76
N PRO A 662 3.00 -13.49 -26.71
CA PRO A 662 3.32 -12.26 -25.99
C PRO A 662 2.77 -10.99 -26.64
N GLY A 663 2.34 -11.06 -27.90
CA GLY A 663 1.77 -9.96 -28.64
C GLY A 663 1.23 -10.40 -30.00
N PRO A 664 0.51 -9.50 -30.70
CA PRO A 664 -0.20 -9.84 -31.93
C PRO A 664 0.71 -10.46 -32.99
N GLY A 665 0.37 -11.66 -33.45
CA GLY A 665 1.06 -12.33 -34.56
C GLY A 665 2.40 -12.97 -34.20
N VAL A 666 2.78 -13.02 -32.92
CA VAL A 666 4.00 -13.69 -32.45
C VAL A 666 3.64 -14.80 -31.49
N VAL A 667 3.88 -16.05 -31.90
CA VAL A 667 3.65 -17.24 -31.07
C VAL A 667 4.97 -17.94 -30.79
N LEU A 668 5.34 -18.02 -29.52
CA LEU A 668 6.50 -18.75 -29.04
C LEU A 668 6.11 -20.21 -28.78
N PRO A 669 6.80 -21.20 -29.38
CA PRO A 669 6.46 -22.60 -29.20
C PRO A 669 6.76 -23.11 -27.78
N VAL A 670 6.28 -24.31 -27.49
CA VAL A 670 6.63 -25.07 -26.28
C VAL A 670 8.14 -25.30 -26.26
N GLY A 671 8.79 -25.01 -25.13
CA GLY A 671 10.25 -25.14 -25.02
C GLY A 671 10.85 -24.36 -23.86
N GLY A 672 12.15 -24.59 -23.63
CA GLY A 672 12.94 -23.87 -22.65
C GLY A 672 13.67 -22.67 -23.26
N TYR A 673 13.60 -21.53 -22.58
CA TYR A 673 14.18 -20.27 -23.05
C TYR A 673 15.00 -19.61 -21.96
N GLY A 674 16.30 -19.42 -22.21
CA GLY A 674 17.17 -18.61 -21.36
C GLY A 674 17.38 -17.24 -21.98
N PHE A 675 17.28 -16.17 -21.18
CA PHE A 675 17.43 -14.80 -21.67
C PHE A 675 17.85 -13.82 -20.57
N ARG A 676 18.66 -12.83 -20.94
CA ARG A 676 19.22 -11.82 -20.04
C ARG A 676 18.83 -10.43 -20.43
N ASP A 677 18.55 -9.60 -19.43
CA ASP A 677 18.20 -8.22 -19.69
C ASP A 677 18.63 -7.28 -18.56
N VAL A 678 18.73 -6.00 -18.89
CA VAL A 678 19.13 -4.94 -17.98
C VAL A 678 18.04 -3.87 -17.95
N GLU A 679 17.74 -3.40 -16.74
CA GLU A 679 16.80 -2.31 -16.50
C GLU A 679 17.48 -1.20 -15.72
N ALA A 680 17.32 0.04 -16.17
CA ALA A 680 17.72 1.23 -15.44
C ALA A 680 16.46 2.02 -15.04
N THR A 681 16.43 2.51 -13.81
CA THR A 681 15.31 3.29 -13.27
C THR A 681 15.79 4.60 -12.68
N TYR A 682 15.08 5.69 -12.94
CA TYR A 682 15.26 6.96 -12.25
C TYR A 682 13.95 7.41 -11.64
N GLN A 683 13.90 7.46 -10.30
CA GLN A 683 12.77 7.99 -9.55
C GLN A 683 13.05 9.43 -9.17
N VAL A 684 12.16 10.32 -9.59
CA VAL A 684 12.21 11.74 -9.21
C VAL A 684 11.76 11.91 -7.76
N GLY A 685 12.56 12.63 -6.98
CA GLY A 685 12.29 12.93 -5.57
C GLY A 685 10.94 13.62 -5.35
N ALA A 686 10.22 13.17 -4.33
CA ALA A 686 8.82 13.51 -4.09
C ALA A 686 8.56 14.97 -3.68
N GLN A 687 9.61 15.73 -3.34
CA GLN A 687 9.53 17.16 -3.04
C GLN A 687 9.29 18.04 -4.29
N ARG A 688 9.38 17.49 -5.50
CA ARG A 688 9.17 18.22 -6.75
C ARG A 688 7.70 18.16 -7.19
N ARG A 689 7.27 19.14 -8.00
CA ARG A 689 5.91 19.18 -8.56
C ARG A 689 5.65 18.10 -9.59
N LEU A 690 6.66 17.77 -10.41
CA LEU A 690 6.67 16.60 -11.27
C LEU A 690 7.44 15.49 -10.56
N THR A 691 6.75 14.38 -10.31
CA THR A 691 7.31 13.16 -9.77
C THR A 691 7.00 12.00 -10.71
N GLY A 692 7.72 10.89 -10.57
CA GLY A 692 7.51 9.70 -11.36
C GLY A 692 8.77 8.84 -11.46
N ILE A 693 8.62 7.70 -12.14
CA ILE A 693 9.70 6.74 -12.37
C ILE A 693 9.88 6.59 -13.87
N VAL A 694 11.06 6.95 -14.36
CA VAL A 694 11.51 6.64 -15.71
C VAL A 694 12.17 5.27 -15.66
N THR A 695 11.76 4.36 -16.55
CA THR A 695 12.33 3.02 -16.69
C THR A 695 12.82 2.83 -18.11
N VAL A 696 14.02 2.30 -18.28
CA VAL A 696 14.57 1.89 -19.58
C VAL A 696 15.05 0.46 -19.45
N ARG A 697 14.60 -0.42 -20.35
CA ARG A 697 14.99 -1.83 -20.38
C ARG A 697 15.54 -2.20 -21.75
N GLY A 698 16.58 -3.02 -21.75
CA GLY A 698 17.15 -3.58 -22.98
C GLY A 698 17.79 -4.94 -22.74
N GLY A 699 17.75 -5.81 -23.74
CA GLY A 699 18.39 -7.12 -23.70
C GLY A 699 17.60 -8.16 -24.49
N GLU A 700 17.73 -9.40 -24.07
CA GLU A 700 17.07 -10.56 -24.65
C GLU A 700 15.65 -10.73 -24.06
N TYR A 701 14.79 -11.39 -24.84
CA TYR A 701 13.42 -11.75 -24.46
C TYR A 701 13.06 -13.08 -25.09
N PHE A 702 13.02 -14.15 -24.30
CA PHE A 702 12.95 -15.52 -24.80
C PHE A 702 14.04 -15.80 -25.85
N ASN A 703 13.67 -16.12 -27.09
CA ASN A 703 14.61 -16.32 -28.21
C ASN A 703 14.78 -15.06 -29.09
N GLY A 704 14.36 -13.89 -28.59
CA GLY A 704 14.43 -12.60 -29.27
C GLY A 704 15.03 -11.51 -28.39
N ASN A 705 14.70 -10.25 -28.70
CA ASN A 705 15.18 -9.06 -27.99
C ASN A 705 14.03 -8.17 -27.55
N ILE A 706 14.24 -7.43 -26.46
CA ILE A 706 13.33 -6.40 -25.97
C ILE A 706 14.03 -5.06 -25.81
N ARG A 707 13.32 -3.99 -26.18
CA ARG A 707 13.63 -2.62 -25.79
C ARG A 707 12.37 -2.01 -25.22
N SER A 708 12.45 -1.43 -24.03
CA SER A 708 11.31 -0.75 -23.41
C SER A 708 11.72 0.60 -22.87
N ILE A 709 10.81 1.56 -22.98
CA ILE A 709 10.87 2.81 -22.23
C ILE A 709 9.52 3.02 -21.54
N GLY A 710 9.57 3.43 -20.29
CA GLY A 710 8.38 3.69 -19.50
C GLY A 710 8.52 4.94 -18.66
N PHE A 711 7.40 5.61 -18.45
CA PHE A 711 7.21 6.58 -17.39
C PHE A 711 6.00 6.13 -16.59
N SER A 712 6.18 5.82 -15.31
CA SER A 712 5.11 5.32 -14.44
C SER A 712 5.09 6.09 -13.13
N GLN A 713 3.96 6.04 -12.40
CA GLN A 713 3.77 6.89 -11.21
C GLN A 713 3.96 8.38 -11.50
N GLY A 714 3.78 8.79 -12.76
CA GLY A 714 3.89 10.17 -13.13
C GLY A 714 2.85 10.95 -12.33
N ARG A 715 3.27 12.04 -11.72
CA ARG A 715 2.35 13.01 -11.14
C ARG A 715 2.91 14.41 -11.30
N LEU A 716 2.11 15.27 -11.92
CA LEU A 716 2.31 16.71 -12.03
C LEU A 716 1.25 17.41 -11.19
N ALA A 717 1.65 18.01 -10.08
CA ALA A 717 0.80 18.93 -9.34
C ALA A 717 0.85 20.31 -10.00
N VAL A 718 -0.21 20.64 -10.76
CA VAL A 718 -0.34 21.93 -11.45
C VAL A 718 -0.70 23.00 -10.41
N THR A 719 -1.70 22.71 -9.59
CA THR A 719 -2.07 23.45 -8.37
C THR A 719 -2.32 22.44 -7.24
N PRO A 720 -2.53 22.86 -5.98
CA PRO A 720 -2.99 21.97 -4.91
C PRO A 720 -4.29 21.22 -5.21
N GLU A 721 -5.14 21.80 -6.05
CA GLU A 721 -6.45 21.27 -6.46
C GLU A 721 -6.35 20.42 -7.74
N LEU A 722 -5.46 20.77 -8.67
CA LEU A 722 -5.35 20.14 -9.99
C LEU A 722 -4.07 19.31 -10.11
N SER A 723 -4.24 18.02 -10.35
CA SER A 723 -3.15 17.08 -10.64
C SER A 723 -3.36 16.30 -11.93
N ILE A 724 -2.26 16.00 -12.63
CA ILE A 724 -2.23 15.14 -13.80
C ILE A 724 -1.27 13.98 -13.52
N GLU A 725 -1.72 12.75 -13.74
CA GLU A 725 -0.96 11.53 -13.48
C GLU A 725 -0.79 10.71 -14.75
N PRO A 726 0.26 11.00 -15.55
CA PRO A 726 0.52 10.27 -16.78
C PRO A 726 1.32 8.99 -16.51
N THR A 727 1.00 7.95 -17.25
CA THR A 727 1.77 6.72 -17.40
C THR A 727 1.92 6.40 -18.88
N VAL A 728 3.14 6.11 -19.30
CA VAL A 728 3.48 5.75 -20.68
C VAL A 728 4.34 4.50 -20.65
N SER A 729 4.05 3.53 -21.51
CA SER A 729 4.89 2.36 -21.74
C SER A 729 4.96 2.08 -23.23
N GLU A 730 6.19 1.99 -23.74
CA GLU A 730 6.50 1.53 -25.09
C GLU A 730 7.37 0.29 -24.99
N ASN A 731 6.99 -0.79 -25.67
CA ASN A 731 7.79 -2.01 -25.74
C ASN A 731 7.93 -2.45 -27.20
N TRP A 732 9.17 -2.53 -27.66
CA TRP A 732 9.53 -3.10 -28.96
C TRP A 732 10.13 -4.48 -28.73
N ILE A 733 9.52 -5.49 -29.35
CA ILE A 733 9.94 -6.88 -29.21
C ILE A 733 10.16 -7.46 -30.60
N ASP A 734 11.37 -7.99 -30.80
CA ASP A 734 11.80 -8.60 -32.05
C ASP A 734 12.16 -10.06 -31.79
N THR A 735 11.44 -10.99 -32.40
CA THR A 735 11.67 -12.44 -32.26
C THR A 735 11.82 -13.11 -33.62
N PRO A 736 12.36 -14.34 -33.70
CA PRO A 736 12.38 -15.11 -34.94
C PRO A 736 10.99 -15.41 -35.52
N ALA A 737 9.94 -15.41 -34.68
CA ALA A 737 8.55 -15.64 -35.10
C ALA A 737 7.86 -14.36 -35.62
N GLY A 738 8.50 -13.19 -35.47
CA GLY A 738 7.96 -11.89 -35.86
C GLY A 738 8.32 -10.81 -34.84
N SER A 739 7.96 -9.57 -35.17
CA SER A 739 8.13 -8.40 -34.30
C SER A 739 6.79 -7.73 -34.02
N PHE A 740 6.69 -7.13 -32.84
CA PHE A 740 5.51 -6.35 -32.46
C PHE A 740 5.89 -5.19 -31.55
N HIS A 741 5.03 -4.18 -31.53
CA HIS A 741 5.18 -2.97 -30.73
C HIS A 741 3.92 -2.75 -29.92
N THR A 742 4.08 -2.56 -28.60
CA THR A 742 2.98 -2.22 -27.71
C THR A 742 3.19 -0.83 -27.12
N ARG A 743 2.10 -0.07 -27.10
CA ARG A 743 2.00 1.27 -26.52
C ARG A 743 0.82 1.29 -25.56
N LEU A 744 1.10 1.68 -24.33
CA LEU A 744 0.10 2.00 -23.31
C LEU A 744 0.29 3.43 -22.87
N ILE A 745 -0.74 4.25 -23.01
CA ILE A 745 -0.79 5.62 -22.48
C ILE A 745 -1.99 5.70 -21.55
N VAL A 746 -1.75 6.02 -20.29
CA VAL A 746 -2.78 6.27 -19.29
C VAL A 746 -2.57 7.67 -18.76
N SER A 747 -3.64 8.45 -18.64
CA SER A 747 -3.60 9.77 -18.02
C SER A 747 -4.79 9.94 -17.12
N ARG A 748 -4.54 10.24 -15.84
CA ARG A 748 -5.58 10.62 -14.89
C ARG A 748 -5.48 12.11 -14.58
N VAL A 749 -6.57 12.83 -14.73
CA VAL A 749 -6.69 14.24 -14.37
C VAL A 749 -7.66 14.34 -13.21
N THR A 750 -7.23 14.93 -12.10
CA THR A 750 -8.07 15.11 -10.91
C THR A 750 -8.12 16.59 -10.56
N TYR A 751 -9.34 17.11 -10.41
CA TYR A 751 -9.61 18.43 -9.85
C TYR A 751 -10.37 18.27 -8.53
N THR A 752 -9.75 18.72 -7.44
CA THR A 752 -10.25 18.59 -6.07
C THR A 752 -10.84 19.92 -5.62
N PHE A 753 -12.16 20.01 -5.51
CA PHE A 753 -12.87 21.23 -5.07
C PHE A 753 -12.74 21.43 -3.54
N SER A 754 -12.76 20.33 -2.80
CA SER A 754 -12.51 20.28 -1.35
C SER A 754 -11.99 18.88 -1.00
N PRO A 755 -11.46 18.64 0.21
CA PRO A 755 -11.05 17.30 0.64
C PRO A 755 -12.15 16.23 0.50
N ARG A 756 -13.43 16.64 0.46
CA ARG A 756 -14.62 15.79 0.35
C ARG A 756 -15.29 15.80 -1.03
N MET A 757 -14.77 16.56 -2.00
CA MET A 757 -15.37 16.67 -3.34
C MET A 757 -14.30 16.78 -4.43
N PHE A 758 -14.31 15.85 -5.39
CA PHE A 758 -13.41 15.90 -6.54
C PHE A 758 -14.06 15.37 -7.81
N PHE A 759 -13.56 15.87 -8.94
CA PHE A 759 -13.81 15.34 -10.27
C PHE A 759 -12.53 14.70 -10.80
N GLY A 760 -12.60 13.46 -11.28
CA GLY A 760 -11.51 12.72 -11.89
C GLY A 760 -11.86 12.25 -13.29
N GLY A 761 -10.92 12.34 -14.21
CA GLY A 761 -11.01 11.76 -15.56
C GLY A 761 -9.83 10.84 -15.82
N LEU A 762 -10.09 9.60 -16.20
CA LEU A 762 -9.10 8.61 -16.60
C LEU A 762 -9.25 8.35 -18.10
N ILE A 763 -8.17 8.53 -18.86
CA ILE A 763 -8.11 8.24 -20.29
C ILE A 763 -7.00 7.21 -20.51
N GLN A 764 -7.29 6.15 -21.26
CA GLN A 764 -6.36 5.07 -21.53
C GLN A 764 -6.37 4.71 -23.01
N TYR A 765 -5.19 4.61 -23.60
CA TYR A 765 -4.98 4.09 -24.95
C TYR A 765 -4.08 2.85 -24.88
N ASN A 766 -4.51 1.77 -25.51
CA ASN A 766 -3.78 0.50 -25.56
C ASN A 766 -3.74 -0.02 -27.00
N SER A 767 -2.54 -0.04 -27.58
CA SER A 767 -2.35 -0.48 -28.97
C SER A 767 -2.47 -1.99 -29.14
N ALA A 768 -2.31 -2.80 -28.09
CA ALA A 768 -2.44 -4.25 -28.18
C ALA A 768 -3.91 -4.70 -28.22
N ALA A 769 -4.81 -3.93 -27.58
CA ALA A 769 -6.25 -4.19 -27.57
C ALA A 769 -7.02 -3.35 -28.61
N ASN A 770 -6.32 -2.48 -29.34
CA ASN A 770 -6.92 -1.45 -30.19
C ASN A 770 -8.05 -0.72 -29.48
N SER A 771 -7.79 -0.20 -28.28
CA SER A 771 -8.82 0.43 -27.44
C SER A 771 -8.42 1.80 -26.91
N VAL A 772 -9.36 2.74 -26.94
CA VAL A 772 -9.35 3.97 -26.14
C VAL A 772 -10.49 3.91 -25.15
N SER A 773 -10.19 3.90 -23.85
CA SER A 773 -11.19 3.97 -22.79
C SER A 773 -11.13 5.29 -22.03
N THR A 774 -12.30 5.80 -21.65
CA THR A 774 -12.47 6.99 -20.84
C THR A 774 -13.38 6.67 -19.65
N ASN A 775 -13.00 7.11 -18.45
CA ASN A 775 -13.82 7.04 -17.24
C ASN A 775 -13.78 8.41 -16.55
N LEU A 776 -14.92 9.11 -16.52
CA LEU A 776 -15.10 10.37 -15.80
C LEU A 776 -15.91 10.10 -14.53
N ARG A 777 -15.50 10.70 -13.42
CA ARG A 777 -16.09 10.47 -12.10
C ARG A 777 -16.15 11.75 -11.29
N LEU A 778 -17.34 12.12 -10.84
CA LEU A 778 -17.53 13.04 -9.72
C LEU A 778 -17.80 12.22 -8.45
N ARG A 779 -17.08 12.51 -7.36
CA ARG A 779 -17.38 12.03 -6.01
C ARG A 779 -17.60 13.23 -5.10
N TRP A 780 -18.70 13.22 -4.36
CA TRP A 780 -19.01 14.24 -3.36
C TRP A 780 -19.52 13.59 -2.09
N GLU A 781 -18.75 13.72 -1.01
CA GLU A 781 -19.18 13.39 0.35
C GLU A 781 -19.90 14.62 0.93
N TYR A 782 -21.22 14.68 0.75
CA TYR A 782 -22.06 15.83 1.13
C TYR A 782 -22.37 15.89 2.63
N SER A 783 -22.16 14.78 3.33
CA SER A 783 -22.19 14.65 4.79
C SER A 783 -21.26 13.49 5.16
N PRO A 784 -20.62 13.48 6.35
CA PRO A 784 -19.75 12.39 6.74
C PRO A 784 -20.37 11.00 6.50
N GLY A 785 -19.68 10.16 5.72
CA GLY A 785 -20.12 8.81 5.34
C GLY A 785 -21.30 8.73 4.35
N SER A 786 -21.78 9.88 3.84
CA SER A 786 -22.87 9.98 2.86
C SER A 786 -22.36 10.61 1.56
N GLU A 787 -22.54 9.90 0.44
CA GLU A 787 -21.83 10.19 -0.81
C GLU A 787 -22.76 10.19 -2.02
N LEU A 788 -22.42 11.04 -2.98
CA LEU A 788 -22.94 11.05 -4.34
C LEU A 788 -21.79 10.72 -5.31
N PHE A 789 -22.05 9.80 -6.22
CA PHE A 789 -21.19 9.47 -7.34
C PHE A 789 -21.93 9.71 -8.65
N VAL A 790 -21.23 10.32 -9.62
CA VAL A 790 -21.66 10.42 -11.00
C VAL A 790 -20.54 9.94 -11.89
N VAL A 791 -20.82 8.95 -12.74
CA VAL A 791 -19.81 8.25 -13.53
C VAL A 791 -20.22 8.20 -14.98
N TYR A 792 -19.27 8.46 -15.86
CA TYR A 792 -19.38 8.20 -17.29
C TYR A 792 -18.21 7.33 -17.74
N THR A 793 -18.50 6.21 -18.38
CA THR A 793 -17.50 5.33 -18.99
C THR A 793 -17.74 5.19 -20.47
N GLU A 794 -16.68 5.08 -21.24
CA GLU A 794 -16.75 4.84 -22.68
C GLU A 794 -15.53 4.03 -23.13
N ASP A 795 -15.74 2.98 -23.91
CA ASP A 795 -14.68 2.25 -24.61
C ASP A 795 -14.89 2.36 -26.12
N ARG A 796 -13.80 2.63 -26.84
CA ARG A 796 -13.81 2.79 -28.29
C ARG A 796 -12.74 1.93 -28.95
N ASP A 797 -13.07 1.39 -30.10
CA ASP A 797 -12.16 0.69 -30.99
C ASP A 797 -11.24 1.68 -31.72
N SER A 798 -9.94 1.50 -31.61
CA SER A 798 -8.92 2.32 -32.25
C SER A 798 -8.21 1.63 -33.44
N ASP A 799 -8.73 0.51 -33.94
CA ASP A 799 -8.14 -0.23 -35.07
C ASP A 799 -8.13 0.62 -36.36
N PRO A 800 -6.95 0.96 -36.91
CA PRO A 800 -6.83 1.78 -38.11
C PRO A 800 -7.16 1.06 -39.42
N LEU A 801 -7.36 -0.26 -39.42
CA LEU A 801 -7.55 -1.08 -40.64
C LEU A 801 -9.02 -1.35 -40.99
N ARG A 802 -9.99 -0.79 -40.27
CA ARG A 802 -11.41 -0.94 -40.63
C ARG A 802 -11.76 -0.10 -41.88
N PRO A 803 -12.45 -0.68 -42.89
CA PRO A 803 -12.69 -0.03 -44.19
C PRO A 803 -13.56 1.24 -44.14
N ASP A 804 -14.25 1.49 -43.03
CA ASP A 804 -15.33 2.45 -42.89
C ASP A 804 -14.99 3.58 -41.88
N ARG A 805 -14.03 4.45 -42.27
CA ARG A 805 -14.23 5.92 -42.44
C ARG A 805 -13.00 6.77 -42.12
N PHE A 806 -12.78 7.73 -43.03
CA PHE A 806 -11.76 8.79 -42.99
C PHE A 806 -12.04 9.96 -42.02
N ASP A 807 -13.12 9.97 -41.22
CA ASP A 807 -13.57 11.21 -40.55
C ASP A 807 -13.80 11.17 -39.01
N ARG A 808 -13.60 10.05 -38.30
CA ARG A 808 -13.80 10.03 -36.83
C ARG A 808 -12.78 9.17 -36.11
N PHE A 809 -12.05 9.79 -35.17
CA PHE A 809 -11.25 9.07 -34.18
C PHE A 809 -12.14 8.05 -33.44
N SER A 810 -11.92 6.75 -33.68
CA SER A 810 -12.42 5.58 -32.94
C SER A 810 -13.95 5.31 -32.88
N ALA A 811 -14.36 4.07 -33.15
CA ALA A 811 -15.75 3.62 -33.11
C ALA A 811 -16.20 3.21 -31.70
N LEU A 812 -17.38 3.62 -31.26
CA LEU A 812 -17.92 3.26 -29.93
C LEU A 812 -18.11 1.73 -29.83
N ARG A 813 -17.55 1.11 -28.78
CA ARG A 813 -17.83 -0.28 -28.41
C ARG A 813 -18.90 -0.32 -27.32
N ASN A 814 -18.63 0.34 -26.20
CA ASN A 814 -19.59 0.47 -25.12
C ASN A 814 -19.49 1.83 -24.42
N ARG A 815 -20.56 2.20 -23.71
CA ARG A 815 -20.57 3.32 -22.77
C ARG A 815 -21.50 3.04 -21.60
N GLY A 816 -21.25 3.69 -20.49
CA GLY A 816 -22.07 3.63 -19.29
C GLY A 816 -22.22 5.00 -18.68
N PHE A 817 -23.39 5.31 -18.16
CA PHE A 817 -23.62 6.45 -17.29
C PHE A 817 -24.30 5.95 -16.03
N VAL A 818 -23.76 6.30 -14.86
CA VAL A 818 -24.22 5.79 -13.57
C VAL A 818 -24.27 6.94 -12.57
N VAL A 819 -25.37 7.01 -11.82
CA VAL A 819 -25.50 7.87 -10.64
C VAL A 819 -25.79 6.98 -9.45
N LYS A 820 -25.00 7.14 -8.39
CA LYS A 820 -25.19 6.42 -7.12
C LYS A 820 -25.23 7.42 -5.97
N MET A 821 -26.17 7.23 -5.06
CA MET A 821 -26.26 8.02 -3.84
C MET A 821 -26.48 7.11 -2.63
N ASN A 822 -25.82 7.40 -1.51
CA ASN A 822 -26.06 6.74 -0.24
C ASN A 822 -26.24 7.77 0.88
N ARG A 823 -26.79 7.32 2.02
CA ARG A 823 -26.94 8.13 3.23
C ARG A 823 -26.59 7.30 4.45
N LEU A 824 -25.69 7.79 5.29
CA LEU A 824 -25.34 7.14 6.55
C LEU A 824 -26.21 7.68 7.69
N PHE A 825 -26.83 6.77 8.44
CA PHE A 825 -27.52 7.04 9.69
C PHE A 825 -26.77 6.33 10.83
N ARG A 826 -26.56 7.01 11.96
CA ARG A 826 -25.87 6.48 13.14
C ARG A 826 -26.76 6.69 14.36
N PHE A 827 -26.97 5.64 15.15
CA PHE A 827 -27.81 5.65 16.36
C PHE A 827 -26.96 5.38 17.60
#